data_AF-A0A1G9EDY5-F1
#
_entry.id   AF-A0A1G9EDY5-F1
#
_cell.length_a   1.000
_cell.length_b   1.000
_cell.length_c   1.000
_cell.angle_alpha   90.00
_cell.angle_beta   90.00
_cell.angle_gamma   90.00
#
_symmetry.space_group_name_H-M   'P 1'
#
loop_
_entity.id
_entity.type
_entity.pdbx_description
1 polymer ?
#
loop_
_entity_poly.entity_id
_entity_poly.type
_entity_poly.pdbx_seq_one_letter_code
_entity_poly.pdbx_strand_id
1 'polypeptide(L)'
;MKKKLFFLLGVLWSYAGIAQSLVNSEHGYLLPARDTTRLLVIFAEVDCGACGQSSACLPDNDAWRPGQLPPDAARYFDATLRPGEAPHQYITNYYHTMSRGEYVLLGDYIDRVVTVPCHRTSEVDVIRELNTWPEIRLHSQRSSSDAALTLEDFDLWGSEPPGVPKSRGPDGILDGVVIFWRNLNKGVIDCGGGLGMQVLLAGQQLHGKKLRVASSFGACRSGQAAWDLFIAEQLHALFGGNNFHTVGGAGLHTFMIPAHVYGTSAQSGASSLLINGWERHRLGWRGRDAQGQLTRQYLIGALEATGTREVPTDLKLPKELRTDTFLLRDFVTTGDAVHIQLPHLDWQQVGDVKNQYLWLENHQLISPHDVNIWHNLDCRQTWSPGLYAQIQVGKDLKEGASADVFPIGSSRDAAKPNALGSYMFPVTAEGNWDYTYRYDKALRSWEACVWAGNWTLPTDAAQKLPNPFTGHSDLYSATDSNHDRLLDKGDKMFTGSSKVYGDSVVHALYSMGDAHDAFRLAGNSRLALGTNPAPVPVYTHRSGSKLALNRGPLASYENRQIHLNGLEVRILEENVDGKGAMKISIRWDQYRVEQDQRWAGDIVLYPHDFEATQPSLELASGRTITLARGQSPTYMVARTVLDDSVAWFSDTTRFTLMSGAFLTQETGSTIVLTDGTQVVLEAGAHWTVPDAATLTLRGGSTLVLQSGATLEIGPGALQVEDGSRLLVEAGATLSAAKRDLRRWQKRGLLYEIPAATTATE
;
A
#
# COMPACT_ATOMS: atom_id res chain seq x y z
N MET A 1 35.72 57.32 20.19
CA MET A 1 34.42 56.61 20.26
C MET A 1 33.75 56.47 18.88
N LYS A 2 34.41 55.88 17.86
CA LYS A 2 33.81 55.69 16.50
C LYS A 2 34.26 54.39 15.79
N LYS A 3 34.62 53.33 16.54
CA LYS A 3 35.08 52.06 15.94
C LYS A 3 34.49 50.78 16.56
N LYS A 4 33.48 50.87 17.43
CA LYS A 4 32.86 49.68 18.07
C LYS A 4 31.37 49.47 17.75
N LEU A 5 30.77 50.26 16.86
CA LEU A 5 29.34 50.11 16.51
C LEU A 5 29.09 49.40 15.15
N PHE A 6 30.13 49.20 14.32
CA PHE A 6 29.98 48.57 13.00
C PHE A 6 30.17 47.05 12.99
N PHE A 7 30.65 46.45 14.08
CA PHE A 7 30.90 44.99 14.12
C PHE A 7 29.70 44.19 14.68
N LEU A 8 28.73 44.84 15.33
CA LEU A 8 27.50 44.16 15.80
C LEU A 8 26.36 44.16 14.77
N LEU A 9 26.37 45.07 13.79
CA LEU A 9 25.38 45.10 12.70
C LEU A 9 25.76 44.20 11.51
N GLY A 10 27.03 43.83 11.37
CA GLY A 10 27.51 42.92 10.30
C GLY A 10 27.40 41.42 10.62
N VAL A 11 27.17 41.05 11.88
CA VAL A 11 27.02 39.64 12.32
C VAL A 11 25.55 39.24 12.49
N LEU A 12 24.62 40.20 12.48
CA LEU A 12 23.17 39.96 12.48
C LEU A 12 22.56 39.88 11.07
N TRP A 13 23.35 40.04 10.00
CA TRP A 13 22.87 40.04 8.61
C TRP A 13 23.32 38.83 7.76
N SER A 14 24.10 37.92 8.33
CA SER A 14 24.53 36.66 7.67
C SER A 14 23.82 35.41 8.21
N TYR A 15 22.88 35.59 9.15
CA TYR A 15 21.91 34.58 9.60
C TYR A 15 20.47 35.03 9.35
N ALA A 16 20.21 35.71 8.22
CA ALA A 16 18.94 35.48 7.56
C ALA A 16 18.99 34.02 7.09
N GLY A 17 18.65 33.11 8.00
CA GLY A 17 18.44 31.71 7.66
C GLY A 17 17.58 31.71 6.42
N ILE A 18 18.03 31.01 5.39
CA ILE A 18 17.15 30.65 4.28
C ILE A 18 16.01 29.92 4.98
N ALA A 19 14.91 30.62 5.22
CA ALA A 19 13.68 30.01 5.63
C ALA A 19 13.38 29.07 4.48
N GLN A 20 13.70 27.79 4.66
CA GLN A 20 13.29 26.77 3.71
C GLN A 20 11.77 26.95 3.64
N SER A 21 11.29 27.34 2.47
CA SER A 21 9.86 27.49 2.25
C SER A 21 9.23 26.15 2.64
N LEU A 22 8.38 26.17 3.66
CA LEU A 22 7.58 25.01 4.01
C LEU A 22 6.78 24.65 2.76
N VAL A 23 6.99 23.44 2.25
CA VAL A 23 6.24 22.92 1.12
C VAL A 23 5.10 22.07 1.65
N ASN A 24 4.01 21.95 0.89
CA ASN A 24 2.86 21.12 1.23
C ASN A 24 2.41 20.31 -0.01
N SER A 25 2.18 19.01 0.18
CA SER A 25 1.77 18.11 -0.91
C SER A 25 0.43 18.46 -1.55
N GLU A 26 -0.46 19.19 -0.86
CA GLU A 26 -1.73 19.66 -1.41
C GLU A 26 -1.56 20.70 -2.53
N HIS A 27 -0.36 21.24 -2.72
CA HIS A 27 -0.05 22.17 -3.80
C HIS A 27 0.49 21.47 -5.06
N GLY A 28 0.59 20.14 -5.04
CA GLY A 28 1.13 19.34 -6.14
C GLY A 28 2.66 19.41 -6.23
N TYR A 29 3.22 18.65 -7.17
CA TYR A 29 4.66 18.57 -7.38
C TYR A 29 5.09 19.50 -8.53
N LEU A 30 4.89 19.07 -9.78
CA LEU A 30 5.22 19.86 -10.97
C LEU A 30 4.03 20.67 -11.51
N LEU A 31 2.82 20.15 -11.29
CA LEU A 31 1.55 20.77 -11.69
C LEU A 31 0.70 21.00 -10.44
N PRO A 32 -0.27 21.94 -10.46
CA PRO A 32 -1.17 22.11 -9.33
C PRO A 32 -2.01 20.85 -9.12
N ALA A 33 -2.29 20.53 -7.85
CA ALA A 33 -3.17 19.41 -7.50
C ALA A 33 -4.66 19.78 -7.50
N ARG A 34 -5.02 21.01 -7.83
CA ARG A 34 -6.40 21.51 -7.84
C ARG A 34 -6.59 22.43 -9.05
N ASP A 35 -7.85 22.78 -9.31
CA ASP A 35 -8.27 23.62 -10.42
C ASP A 35 -8.01 22.94 -11.79
N THR A 36 -7.96 23.70 -12.86
CA THR A 36 -7.87 23.18 -14.23
C THR A 36 -6.44 23.19 -14.75
N THR A 37 -5.95 22.06 -15.22
CA THR A 37 -4.73 21.95 -16.03
C THR A 37 -5.09 21.50 -17.44
N ARG A 38 -4.38 22.02 -18.46
CA ARG A 38 -4.55 21.58 -19.85
C ARG A 38 -3.24 21.06 -20.42
N LEU A 39 -3.26 19.87 -20.99
CA LEU A 39 -2.08 19.21 -21.58
C LEU A 39 -2.17 19.17 -23.10
N LEU A 40 -1.06 19.51 -23.77
CA LEU A 40 -0.95 19.37 -25.22
C LEU A 40 -0.64 17.91 -25.55
N VAL A 41 -1.52 17.27 -26.31
CA VAL A 41 -1.38 15.85 -26.68
C VAL A 41 -0.77 15.74 -28.08
N ILE A 42 0.26 14.91 -28.19
CA ILE A 42 0.99 14.66 -29.43
C ILE A 42 0.94 13.17 -29.71
N PHE A 43 0.38 12.80 -30.86
CA PHE A 43 0.47 11.44 -31.38
C PHE A 43 1.68 11.34 -32.29
N ALA A 44 2.59 10.41 -32.00
CA ALA A 44 3.85 10.25 -32.72
C ALA A 44 4.01 8.83 -33.26
N GLU A 45 4.75 8.69 -34.34
CA GLU A 45 5.14 7.39 -34.89
C GLU A 45 6.58 7.41 -35.40
N VAL A 46 7.16 6.23 -35.47
CA VAL A 46 8.47 6.01 -36.08
C VAL A 46 8.27 5.60 -37.53
N ASP A 47 8.99 6.25 -38.46
CA ASP A 47 9.13 5.76 -39.82
C ASP A 47 10.03 4.51 -39.82
N CYS A 48 9.38 3.35 -39.87
CA CYS A 48 10.03 2.05 -39.88
C CYS A 48 10.44 1.59 -41.29
N GLY A 49 9.87 2.19 -42.35
CA GLY A 49 10.14 1.80 -43.74
C GLY A 49 11.59 2.09 -44.16
N ALA A 50 12.16 3.17 -43.63
CA ALA A 50 13.52 3.60 -43.92
C ALA A 50 14.63 2.76 -43.24
N CYS A 51 14.27 1.81 -42.37
CA CYS A 51 15.21 1.27 -41.37
C CYS A 51 15.42 -0.25 -41.39
N GLY A 52 14.81 -0.97 -42.34
CA GLY A 52 14.86 -2.43 -42.40
C GLY A 52 14.23 -3.10 -41.16
N GLN A 53 14.68 -4.31 -40.79
CA GLN A 53 14.27 -5.00 -39.56
C GLN A 53 14.87 -4.34 -38.30
N SER A 54 14.57 -3.06 -38.06
CA SER A 54 14.93 -2.38 -36.82
C SER A 54 14.12 -2.95 -35.65
N SER A 55 14.80 -3.32 -34.57
CA SER A 55 14.17 -3.79 -33.32
C SER A 55 13.36 -2.69 -32.60
N ALA A 56 13.51 -1.43 -33.01
CA ALA A 56 12.83 -0.28 -32.41
C ALA A 56 11.37 -0.11 -32.85
N CYS A 57 10.88 -0.97 -33.75
CA CYS A 57 9.55 -0.86 -34.34
C CYS A 57 8.67 -2.06 -33.96
N LEU A 58 7.46 -1.79 -33.50
CA LEU A 58 6.38 -2.79 -33.45
C LEU A 58 5.85 -3.04 -34.88
N PRO A 59 5.42 -4.27 -35.21
CA PRO A 59 4.77 -4.54 -36.50
C PRO A 59 3.45 -3.75 -36.62
N ASP A 60 2.95 -3.50 -37.81
CA ASP A 60 1.69 -2.77 -37.97
C ASP A 60 0.46 -3.61 -37.54
N ASN A 61 -0.63 -2.93 -37.19
CA ASN A 61 -1.95 -3.54 -36.97
C ASN A 61 -3.07 -2.60 -37.42
N ASP A 62 -4.31 -3.09 -37.39
CA ASP A 62 -5.49 -2.32 -37.81
C ASP A 62 -6.05 -1.37 -36.73
N ALA A 63 -5.60 -1.47 -35.49
CA ALA A 63 -6.13 -0.69 -34.37
C ALA A 63 -5.64 0.77 -34.39
N TRP A 64 -4.42 1.02 -34.86
CA TRP A 64 -3.91 2.36 -35.15
C TRP A 64 -3.03 2.32 -36.41
N ARG A 65 -3.59 2.80 -37.53
CA ARG A 65 -2.96 2.76 -38.86
C ARG A 65 -1.81 3.76 -39.00
N PRO A 66 -0.75 3.42 -39.77
CA PRO A 66 0.35 4.35 -40.06
C PRO A 66 -0.11 5.69 -40.64
N GLY A 67 0.51 6.78 -40.19
CA GLY A 67 0.24 8.15 -40.65
C GLY A 67 -1.14 8.72 -40.29
N GLN A 68 -1.95 8.00 -39.51
CA GLN A 68 -3.28 8.43 -39.09
C GLN A 68 -3.32 8.66 -37.59
N LEU A 69 -4.17 9.56 -37.10
CA LEU A 69 -4.46 9.65 -35.66
C LEU A 69 -5.10 8.35 -35.15
N PRO A 70 -4.96 8.02 -33.86
CA PRO A 70 -5.67 6.87 -33.31
C PRO A 70 -7.19 7.09 -33.45
N PRO A 71 -7.97 6.06 -33.84
CA PRO A 71 -9.43 6.19 -34.05
C PRO A 71 -10.19 6.69 -32.82
N ASP A 72 -9.62 6.51 -31.64
CA ASP A 72 -10.15 6.89 -30.33
C ASP A 72 -9.44 8.09 -29.69
N ALA A 73 -8.57 8.82 -30.41
CA ALA A 73 -7.88 10.03 -29.91
C ALA A 73 -8.85 11.01 -29.22
N ALA A 74 -10.02 11.14 -29.83
CA ALA A 74 -11.17 11.88 -29.41
C ALA A 74 -11.71 11.57 -28.00
N ARG A 75 -11.41 10.40 -27.44
CA ARG A 75 -12.02 9.87 -26.21
C ARG A 75 -11.20 10.13 -24.96
N TYR A 76 -9.99 10.67 -25.11
CA TYR A 76 -9.01 10.78 -24.04
C TYR A 76 -9.36 11.91 -23.08
N PHE A 77 -9.44 13.13 -23.61
CA PHE A 77 -9.60 14.35 -22.83
C PHE A 77 -10.72 15.21 -23.39
N ASP A 78 -11.46 15.87 -22.51
CA ASP A 78 -12.25 17.02 -22.90
C ASP A 78 -11.27 18.18 -23.19
N ALA A 79 -11.42 18.84 -24.35
CA ALA A 79 -10.60 20.00 -24.72
C ALA A 79 -10.97 21.25 -23.90
N THR A 80 -12.26 21.38 -23.63
CA THR A 80 -12.85 22.43 -22.80
C THR A 80 -13.94 21.81 -21.92
N LEU A 81 -14.17 22.41 -20.76
CA LEU A 81 -15.25 22.04 -19.85
C LEU A 81 -15.82 23.32 -19.25
N ARG A 82 -17.13 23.54 -19.41
CA ARG A 82 -17.77 24.74 -18.83
C ARG A 82 -17.98 24.53 -17.32
N PRO A 83 -17.98 25.61 -16.51
CA PRO A 83 -18.31 25.48 -15.10
C PRO A 83 -19.66 24.77 -14.89
N GLY A 84 -19.66 23.70 -14.10
CA GLY A 84 -20.85 22.88 -13.82
C GLY A 84 -21.19 21.84 -14.89
N GLU A 85 -20.45 21.76 -16.00
CA GLU A 85 -20.58 20.68 -16.98
C GLU A 85 -19.91 19.39 -16.47
N ALA A 86 -20.57 18.25 -16.69
CA ALA A 86 -19.96 16.96 -16.38
C ALA A 86 -18.94 16.58 -17.47
N PRO A 87 -17.75 16.09 -17.10
CA PRO A 87 -16.74 15.65 -18.06
C PRO A 87 -17.20 14.40 -18.82
N HIS A 88 -16.92 14.37 -20.13
CA HIS A 88 -17.38 13.31 -21.02
C HIS A 88 -16.29 12.32 -21.36
N GLN A 89 -15.04 12.79 -21.48
CA GLN A 89 -13.93 11.97 -21.96
C GLN A 89 -13.23 11.27 -20.80
N TYR A 90 -12.62 10.12 -21.08
CA TYR A 90 -12.28 9.13 -20.05
C TYR A 90 -11.32 9.66 -18.99
N ILE A 91 -10.20 10.29 -19.40
CA ILE A 91 -9.17 10.77 -18.47
C ILE A 91 -9.66 12.01 -17.71
N THR A 92 -10.33 12.93 -18.38
CA THR A 92 -10.93 14.11 -17.73
C THR A 92 -11.96 13.67 -16.70
N ASN A 93 -12.84 12.72 -17.07
CA ASN A 93 -13.85 12.16 -16.19
C ASN A 93 -13.24 11.43 -14.99
N TYR A 94 -12.17 10.67 -15.20
CA TYR A 94 -11.43 10.01 -14.12
C TYR A 94 -10.93 11.03 -13.09
N TYR A 95 -10.12 12.01 -13.49
CA TYR A 95 -9.50 12.96 -12.56
C TYR A 95 -10.51 13.86 -11.86
N HIS A 96 -11.56 14.28 -12.59
CA HIS A 96 -12.68 15.01 -12.01
C HIS A 96 -13.44 14.16 -10.98
N THR A 97 -13.70 12.88 -11.26
CA THR A 97 -14.40 11.97 -10.35
C THR A 97 -13.57 11.69 -9.10
N MET A 98 -12.29 11.33 -9.27
CA MET A 98 -11.40 10.98 -8.15
C MET A 98 -11.13 12.17 -7.23
N SER A 99 -11.03 13.38 -7.78
CA SER A 99 -10.90 14.63 -7.01
C SER A 99 -12.22 15.22 -6.55
N ARG A 100 -13.36 14.62 -6.95
CA ARG A 100 -14.72 15.11 -6.69
C ARG A 100 -14.87 16.58 -7.12
N GLY A 101 -14.37 16.91 -8.31
CA GLY A 101 -14.43 18.23 -8.92
C GLY A 101 -13.34 19.22 -8.49
N GLU A 102 -12.40 18.82 -7.62
CA GLU A 102 -11.30 19.73 -7.23
C GLU A 102 -10.20 19.85 -8.26
N TYR A 103 -10.02 18.86 -9.13
CA TYR A 103 -9.00 18.84 -10.17
C TYR A 103 -9.62 18.44 -11.51
N VAL A 104 -9.37 19.27 -12.53
CA VAL A 104 -9.86 19.04 -13.90
C VAL A 104 -8.66 18.96 -14.82
N LEU A 105 -8.48 17.78 -15.44
CA LEU A 105 -7.43 17.56 -16.42
C LEU A 105 -8.00 17.57 -17.83
N LEU A 106 -7.75 18.66 -18.55
CA LEU A 106 -8.15 18.86 -19.94
C LEU A 106 -6.99 18.54 -20.88
N GLY A 107 -7.31 18.36 -22.15
CA GLY A 107 -6.31 18.17 -23.19
C GLY A 107 -6.90 18.28 -24.58
N ASP A 108 -6.09 18.73 -25.52
CA ASP A 108 -6.41 18.71 -26.95
C ASP A 108 -5.15 18.27 -27.72
N TYR A 109 -5.36 17.74 -28.92
CA TYR A 109 -4.30 17.12 -29.70
C TYR A 109 -4.04 17.82 -31.03
N ILE A 110 -2.80 17.69 -31.48
CA ILE A 110 -2.37 18.11 -32.82
C ILE A 110 -3.12 17.28 -33.87
N ASP A 111 -3.66 17.93 -34.89
CA ASP A 111 -4.61 17.37 -35.87
C ASP A 111 -4.04 16.27 -36.80
N ARG A 112 -2.78 15.90 -36.62
CA ARG A 112 -2.08 14.87 -37.41
C ARG A 112 -0.95 14.24 -36.60
N VAL A 113 -0.53 13.05 -37.00
CA VAL A 113 0.58 12.33 -36.36
C VAL A 113 1.93 12.94 -36.74
N VAL A 114 2.85 12.97 -35.77
CA VAL A 114 4.25 13.35 -35.96
C VAL A 114 5.08 12.12 -36.30
N THR A 115 5.58 12.03 -37.53
CA THR A 115 6.45 10.94 -37.96
C THR A 115 7.90 11.33 -37.79
N VAL A 116 8.67 10.57 -37.00
CA VAL A 116 10.12 10.78 -36.83
C VAL A 116 10.93 9.64 -37.46
N PRO A 117 12.15 9.92 -37.97
CA PRO A 117 13.04 8.85 -38.45
C PRO A 117 13.42 7.86 -37.34
N CYS A 118 13.57 6.57 -37.65
CA CYS A 118 13.88 5.54 -36.64
C CYS A 118 15.17 5.72 -35.83
N HIS A 119 16.13 6.50 -36.34
CA HIS A 119 17.37 6.83 -35.63
C HIS A 119 17.23 8.07 -34.73
N ARG A 120 16.06 8.72 -34.75
CA ARG A 120 15.67 9.92 -33.99
C ARG A 120 14.37 9.66 -33.22
N THR A 121 14.45 8.76 -32.24
CA THR A 121 13.31 8.20 -31.49
C THR A 121 13.19 8.74 -30.07
N SER A 122 13.50 10.02 -29.84
CA SER A 122 13.32 10.68 -28.55
C SER A 122 12.21 11.73 -28.59
N GLU A 123 11.73 12.14 -27.42
CA GLU A 123 10.75 13.21 -27.26
C GLU A 123 11.26 14.53 -27.86
N VAL A 124 12.57 14.80 -27.73
CA VAL A 124 13.22 15.97 -28.33
C VAL A 124 13.11 15.94 -29.86
N ASP A 125 13.18 14.76 -30.48
CA ASP A 125 13.06 14.62 -31.92
C ASP A 125 11.63 14.90 -32.42
N VAL A 126 10.61 14.53 -31.63
CA VAL A 126 9.21 14.88 -31.89
C VAL A 126 9.03 16.40 -31.89
N ILE A 127 9.55 17.09 -30.86
CA ILE A 127 9.49 18.56 -30.79
C ILE A 127 10.27 19.20 -31.94
N ARG A 128 11.45 18.66 -32.29
CA ARG A 128 12.24 19.15 -33.43
C ARG A 128 11.45 19.05 -34.74
N GLU A 129 10.79 17.93 -34.97
CA GLU A 129 9.97 17.71 -36.16
C GLU A 129 8.81 18.69 -36.22
N LEU A 130 8.08 18.86 -35.11
CA LEU A 130 6.97 19.83 -35.01
C LEU A 130 7.40 21.27 -35.29
N ASN A 131 8.61 21.66 -34.91
CA ASN A 131 9.16 22.99 -35.21
C ASN A 131 9.49 23.22 -36.68
N THR A 132 9.53 22.16 -37.50
CA THR A 132 9.66 22.31 -38.96
C THR A 132 8.33 22.61 -39.64
N TRP A 133 7.21 22.38 -38.94
CA TRP A 133 5.88 22.63 -39.49
C TRP A 133 5.62 24.14 -39.53
N PRO A 134 4.95 24.64 -40.57
CA PRO A 134 4.66 26.08 -40.68
C PRO A 134 3.73 26.57 -39.56
N GLU A 135 2.87 25.69 -39.04
CA GLU A 135 1.90 25.99 -38.00
C GLU A 135 1.45 24.71 -37.29
N ILE A 136 1.08 24.84 -36.02
CA ILE A 136 0.42 23.80 -35.24
C ILE A 136 -1.09 24.03 -35.30
N ARG A 137 -1.82 23.04 -35.80
CA ARG A 137 -3.29 23.02 -35.80
C ARG A 137 -3.78 22.02 -34.77
N LEU A 138 -4.75 22.44 -33.96
CA LEU A 138 -5.39 21.61 -32.95
C LEU A 138 -6.75 21.13 -33.45
N HIS A 139 -7.19 19.98 -32.95
CA HIS A 139 -8.42 19.33 -33.43
C HIS A 139 -9.71 20.02 -32.98
N SER A 140 -9.74 20.53 -31.73
CA SER A 140 -10.87 21.16 -31.04
C SER A 140 -12.23 20.50 -31.29
N GLN A 141 -12.57 19.50 -30.47
CA GLN A 141 -13.90 18.88 -30.48
C GLN A 141 -15.03 19.85 -30.07
N ARG A 142 -16.17 19.70 -30.77
CA ARG A 142 -17.51 20.33 -30.61
C ARG A 142 -17.69 21.78 -31.10
N SER A 143 -18.68 21.90 -31.99
CA SER A 143 -19.47 23.09 -32.40
C SER A 143 -18.72 24.27 -33.02
N SER A 144 -19.21 24.75 -34.17
CA SER A 144 -18.80 25.97 -34.89
C SER A 144 -18.94 27.29 -34.10
N SER A 145 -19.14 27.22 -32.78
CA SER A 145 -19.37 28.34 -31.87
C SER A 145 -18.21 28.64 -30.94
N ASP A 146 -17.30 27.68 -30.70
CA ASP A 146 -16.22 27.82 -29.73
C ASP A 146 -14.91 28.09 -30.50
N ALA A 147 -14.14 29.09 -30.07
CA ALA A 147 -12.90 29.46 -30.74
C ALA A 147 -11.92 28.28 -30.69
N ALA A 148 -11.26 27.99 -31.81
CA ALA A 148 -10.23 26.96 -31.86
C ALA A 148 -9.11 27.30 -30.85
N LEU A 149 -8.71 26.30 -30.05
CA LEU A 149 -7.62 26.46 -29.11
C LEU A 149 -6.31 26.77 -29.84
N THR A 150 -5.42 27.47 -29.14
CA THR A 150 -4.07 27.81 -29.58
C THR A 150 -3.05 27.29 -28.56
N LEU A 151 -1.75 27.37 -28.87
CA LEU A 151 -0.71 26.98 -27.90
C LEU A 151 -0.76 27.81 -26.60
N GLU A 152 -1.29 29.03 -26.63
CA GLU A 152 -1.43 29.87 -25.43
C GLU A 152 -2.42 29.31 -24.41
N ASP A 153 -3.37 28.50 -24.87
CA ASP A 153 -4.38 27.89 -24.01
C ASP A 153 -3.82 26.76 -23.12
N PHE A 154 -2.55 26.39 -23.30
CA PHE A 154 -1.82 25.36 -22.55
C PHE A 154 -0.80 25.96 -21.56
N ASP A 155 -0.84 27.28 -21.34
CA ASP A 155 -0.01 28.03 -20.39
C ASP A 155 -0.94 28.71 -19.38
N LEU A 156 -1.30 27.97 -18.32
CA LEU A 156 -2.28 28.38 -17.32
C LEU A 156 -1.66 28.65 -15.95
N TRP A 157 -0.48 28.10 -15.67
CA TRP A 157 0.12 28.10 -14.33
C TRP A 157 1.56 28.60 -14.33
N GLY A 158 2.00 29.11 -13.18
CA GLY A 158 3.39 29.50 -12.92
C GLY A 158 4.33 28.32 -12.62
N SER A 159 5.64 28.60 -12.71
CA SER A 159 6.72 27.62 -12.55
C SER A 159 7.26 27.48 -11.11
N GLU A 160 6.42 27.60 -10.09
CA GLU A 160 6.87 27.51 -8.70
C GLU A 160 7.44 26.13 -8.34
N PRO A 161 8.35 26.04 -7.32
CA PRO A 161 8.92 24.77 -6.88
C PRO A 161 7.88 23.74 -6.37
N PRO A 162 8.26 22.46 -6.29
CA PRO A 162 7.46 21.41 -5.65
C PRO A 162 6.82 21.77 -4.32
N GLY A 163 5.51 21.53 -4.19
CA GLY A 163 4.70 21.78 -2.99
C GLY A 163 4.55 23.25 -2.59
N VAL A 164 4.92 24.18 -3.46
CA VAL A 164 4.56 25.60 -3.34
C VAL A 164 3.29 25.83 -4.16
N PRO A 165 2.31 26.63 -3.68
CA PRO A 165 1.13 26.99 -4.46
C PRO A 165 1.54 27.55 -5.84
N LYS A 166 0.92 27.01 -6.90
CA LYS A 166 1.18 27.49 -8.27
C LYS A 166 0.36 28.74 -8.55
N SER A 167 0.98 29.78 -9.10
CA SER A 167 0.25 30.99 -9.48
C SER A 167 -0.61 30.73 -10.71
N ARG A 168 -1.88 31.17 -10.70
CA ARG A 168 -2.75 31.06 -11.86
C ARG A 168 -2.51 32.23 -12.82
N GLY A 169 -2.12 31.93 -14.04
CA GLY A 169 -1.85 32.90 -15.10
C GLY A 169 -0.69 32.44 -16.01
N PRO A 170 -0.67 32.87 -17.27
CA PRO A 170 0.36 32.46 -18.22
C PRO A 170 1.74 33.03 -17.83
N ASP A 171 2.79 32.21 -17.94
CA ASP A 171 4.18 32.62 -17.71
C ASP A 171 5.07 32.52 -18.97
N GLY A 172 4.46 32.24 -20.13
CA GLY A 172 5.10 32.03 -21.41
C GLY A 172 5.63 30.61 -21.63
N ILE A 173 5.30 29.67 -20.74
CA ILE A 173 5.77 28.28 -20.75
C ILE A 173 4.55 27.34 -20.80
N LEU A 174 4.52 26.42 -21.76
CA LEU A 174 3.47 25.41 -21.81
C LEU A 174 3.56 24.51 -20.58
N ASP A 175 2.45 24.35 -19.88
CA ASP A 175 2.36 23.64 -18.61
C ASP A 175 2.77 22.18 -18.76
N GLY A 176 2.29 21.49 -19.81
CA GLY A 176 2.63 20.09 -20.01
C GLY A 176 2.32 19.54 -21.41
N VAL A 177 3.15 18.58 -21.83
CA VAL A 177 3.02 17.87 -23.11
C VAL A 177 2.95 16.35 -22.87
N VAL A 178 2.08 15.67 -23.61
CA VAL A 178 1.96 14.21 -23.58
C VAL A 178 2.25 13.65 -24.96
N ILE A 179 3.18 12.70 -25.07
CA ILE A 179 3.50 12.03 -26.33
C ILE A 179 3.02 10.57 -26.27
N PHE A 180 2.16 10.19 -27.21
CA PHE A 180 1.73 8.82 -27.40
C PHE A 180 2.34 8.24 -28.67
N TRP A 181 3.16 7.20 -28.53
CA TRP A 181 3.83 6.54 -29.62
C TRP A 181 2.99 5.38 -30.17
N ARG A 182 2.73 5.39 -31.48
CA ARG A 182 2.02 4.30 -32.17
C ARG A 182 2.80 2.99 -32.14
N ASN A 183 4.07 3.04 -32.55
CA ASN A 183 4.84 1.84 -32.94
C ASN A 183 6.28 1.82 -32.39
N LEU A 184 6.61 2.67 -31.42
CA LEU A 184 7.93 2.66 -30.78
C LEU A 184 8.06 1.42 -29.86
N ASN A 185 9.16 0.70 -30.00
CA ASN A 185 9.55 -0.44 -29.16
C ASN A 185 10.97 -0.24 -28.63
N LYS A 186 11.17 0.71 -27.73
CA LYS A 186 12.53 1.08 -27.30
C LYS A 186 12.61 1.41 -25.81
N GLY A 187 13.38 0.60 -25.09
CA GLY A 187 13.74 0.88 -23.70
C GLY A 187 12.52 0.89 -22.79
N VAL A 188 12.27 2.03 -22.14
CA VAL A 188 11.14 2.23 -21.22
C VAL A 188 9.84 2.61 -21.95
N ILE A 189 9.94 2.96 -23.23
CA ILE A 189 8.80 3.38 -24.07
C ILE A 189 8.57 2.25 -25.09
N ASP A 190 8.11 1.13 -24.55
CA ASP A 190 7.62 -0.03 -25.29
C ASP A 190 6.10 -0.15 -25.14
N CYS A 191 5.52 -1.22 -25.69
CA CYS A 191 4.08 -1.46 -25.55
C CYS A 191 3.70 -1.61 -24.08
N GLY A 192 2.91 -0.67 -23.55
CA GLY A 192 2.46 -0.67 -22.16
C GLY A 192 3.49 -0.09 -21.19
N GLY A 193 4.57 0.51 -21.72
CA GLY A 193 5.57 1.24 -20.96
C GLY A 193 5.55 2.74 -21.26
N GLY A 194 6.18 3.52 -20.38
CA GLY A 194 6.33 4.94 -20.58
C GLY A 194 7.13 5.65 -19.50
N LEU A 195 7.21 6.97 -19.67
CA LEU A 195 7.83 7.93 -18.78
C LEU A 195 6.75 8.89 -18.31
N GLY A 196 6.44 8.88 -17.01
CA GLY A 196 5.52 9.83 -16.42
C GLY A 196 6.00 11.28 -16.45
N MET A 197 5.13 12.16 -15.96
CA MET A 197 5.32 13.61 -16.01
C MET A 197 6.58 14.04 -15.27
N GLN A 198 7.56 14.54 -16.01
CA GLN A 198 8.82 15.05 -15.46
C GLN A 198 9.39 16.12 -16.39
N VAL A 199 10.50 16.74 -15.99
CA VAL A 199 11.17 17.79 -16.77
C VAL A 199 12.02 17.17 -17.90
N LEU A 200 11.40 16.34 -18.77
CA LEU A 200 12.07 15.62 -19.87
C LEU A 200 12.63 16.56 -20.94
N LEU A 201 11.90 17.63 -21.24
CA LEU A 201 12.14 18.53 -22.36
C LEU A 201 12.74 19.86 -21.90
N ALA A 202 13.52 19.84 -20.81
CA ALA A 202 14.17 21.01 -20.26
C ALA A 202 14.94 21.78 -21.35
N GLY A 203 14.59 23.04 -21.56
CA GLY A 203 15.24 23.91 -22.55
C GLY A 203 14.80 23.73 -24.00
N GLN A 204 13.92 22.77 -24.29
CA GLN A 204 13.27 22.68 -25.60
C GLN A 204 12.19 23.75 -25.74
N GLN A 205 11.91 24.11 -26.99
CA GLN A 205 10.84 25.03 -27.34
C GLN A 205 9.98 24.43 -28.45
N LEU A 206 8.68 24.64 -28.38
CA LEU A 206 7.72 24.34 -29.43
C LEU A 206 7.18 25.67 -29.97
N HIS A 207 7.49 25.99 -31.23
CA HIS A 207 7.06 27.24 -31.89
C HIS A 207 7.37 28.50 -31.05
N GLY A 208 8.57 28.54 -30.44
CA GLY A 208 9.03 29.64 -29.60
C GLY A 208 8.55 29.62 -28.14
N LYS A 209 7.66 28.69 -27.77
CA LYS A 209 7.19 28.49 -26.38
C LYS A 209 8.06 27.47 -25.68
N LYS A 210 8.47 27.74 -24.45
CA LYS A 210 9.19 26.74 -23.62
C LYS A 210 8.20 25.67 -23.12
N LEU A 211 8.73 24.51 -22.75
CA LEU A 211 7.96 23.39 -22.21
C LEU A 211 8.36 23.16 -20.75
N ARG A 212 7.37 23.05 -19.84
CA ARG A 212 7.62 22.81 -18.42
C ARG A 212 7.82 21.34 -18.11
N VAL A 213 6.79 20.52 -18.33
CA VAL A 213 6.88 19.06 -18.16
C VAL A 213 6.45 18.31 -19.41
N ALA A 214 6.92 17.08 -19.53
CA ALA A 214 6.43 16.16 -20.52
C ALA A 214 6.38 14.72 -20.00
N SER A 215 5.58 13.93 -20.70
CA SER A 215 5.44 12.49 -20.50
C SER A 215 5.37 11.80 -21.86
N SER A 216 5.69 10.51 -21.91
CA SER A 216 5.89 9.76 -23.16
C SER A 216 5.52 8.29 -22.97
N PHE A 217 4.61 7.77 -23.79
CA PHE A 217 4.03 6.43 -23.60
C PHE A 217 3.96 5.64 -24.90
N GLY A 218 4.23 4.33 -24.84
CA GLY A 218 3.98 3.41 -25.94
C GLY A 218 2.54 2.92 -25.92
N ALA A 219 1.77 3.27 -26.96
CA ALA A 219 0.32 3.01 -27.00
C ALA A 219 -0.04 1.58 -27.43
N CYS A 220 0.91 0.67 -27.63
CA CYS A 220 0.64 -0.69 -28.14
C CYS A 220 -0.15 -0.75 -29.47
N ARG A 221 -0.23 0.37 -30.22
CA ARG A 221 -1.09 0.57 -31.39
C ARG A 221 -2.61 0.56 -31.07
N SER A 222 -3.01 0.89 -29.83
CA SER A 222 -4.41 1.11 -29.42
C SER A 222 -4.52 2.24 -28.41
N GLY A 223 -5.48 3.15 -28.53
CA GLY A 223 -5.50 4.30 -27.64
C GLY A 223 -5.84 3.96 -26.18
N GLN A 224 -6.71 2.97 -25.97
CA GLN A 224 -7.07 2.45 -24.64
C GLN A 224 -5.86 2.01 -23.79
N ALA A 225 -4.90 1.26 -24.35
CA ALA A 225 -3.74 0.82 -23.57
C ALA A 225 -2.85 2.00 -23.09
N ALA A 226 -2.91 3.14 -23.80
CA ALA A 226 -2.09 4.30 -23.50
C ALA A 226 -2.64 5.14 -22.33
N TRP A 227 -3.97 5.19 -22.16
CA TRP A 227 -4.57 6.06 -21.14
C TRP A 227 -4.51 5.50 -19.71
N ASP A 228 -4.45 4.17 -19.53
CA ASP A 228 -4.49 3.56 -18.19
C ASP A 228 -3.13 3.77 -17.53
N LEU A 229 -2.07 3.57 -18.31
CA LEU A 229 -0.72 3.94 -17.92
C LEU A 229 -0.60 5.45 -17.72
N PHE A 230 -1.16 6.28 -18.61
CA PHE A 230 -1.16 7.73 -18.40
C PHE A 230 -1.80 8.13 -17.07
N ILE A 231 -2.95 7.55 -16.73
CA ILE A 231 -3.65 7.82 -15.47
C ILE A 231 -2.73 7.53 -14.28
N ALA A 232 -2.06 6.39 -14.27
CA ALA A 232 -1.09 6.07 -13.21
C ALA A 232 0.11 7.06 -13.24
N GLU A 233 0.69 7.33 -14.40
CA GLU A 233 1.95 8.07 -14.53
C GLU A 233 1.82 9.59 -14.38
N GLN A 234 0.61 10.12 -14.56
CA GLN A 234 0.29 11.51 -14.24
C GLN A 234 0.42 11.79 -12.73
N LEU A 235 0.51 10.76 -11.88
CA LEU A 235 0.89 10.90 -10.46
C LEU A 235 2.19 11.67 -10.27
N HIS A 236 3.15 11.56 -11.20
CA HIS A 236 4.44 12.22 -11.04
C HIS A 236 4.34 13.74 -11.03
N ALA A 237 3.34 14.29 -11.71
CA ALA A 237 3.05 15.72 -11.67
C ALA A 237 2.45 16.16 -10.33
N LEU A 238 1.74 15.27 -9.63
CA LEU A 238 0.96 15.58 -8.43
C LEU A 238 1.69 15.21 -7.14
N PHE A 239 2.23 13.99 -7.07
CA PHE A 239 2.79 13.39 -5.86
C PHE A 239 4.32 13.49 -5.77
N GLY A 240 5.04 13.38 -6.89
CA GLY A 240 6.50 13.39 -6.90
C GLY A 240 7.14 12.20 -7.61
N GLY A 241 8.31 11.78 -7.16
CA GLY A 241 9.08 10.69 -7.79
C GLY A 241 8.54 9.29 -7.51
N ASN A 242 9.30 8.28 -7.95
CA ASN A 242 8.89 6.86 -7.88
C ASN A 242 8.68 6.32 -6.45
N ASN A 243 9.20 7.01 -5.43
CA ASN A 243 8.93 6.68 -4.04
C ASN A 243 7.44 6.85 -3.67
N PHE A 244 6.61 7.45 -4.53
CA PHE A 244 5.17 7.57 -4.31
C PHE A 244 4.33 6.45 -4.91
N HIS A 245 4.93 5.51 -5.66
CA HIS A 245 4.21 4.31 -6.08
C HIS A 245 3.81 3.47 -4.87
N THR A 246 2.55 3.05 -4.82
CA THR A 246 2.01 2.14 -3.80
C THR A 246 2.24 0.67 -4.14
N VAL A 247 2.49 0.38 -5.42
CA VAL A 247 2.93 -0.93 -5.93
C VAL A 247 3.83 -0.72 -7.13
N GLY A 248 4.80 -1.62 -7.34
CA GLY A 248 5.70 -1.52 -8.48
C GLY A 248 6.60 -0.28 -8.43
N GLY A 249 6.96 0.25 -9.59
CA GLY A 249 7.87 1.38 -9.71
C GLY A 249 9.35 1.05 -9.52
N ALA A 250 10.21 2.05 -9.76
CA ALA A 250 11.65 1.95 -9.50
C ALA A 250 12.01 2.60 -8.15
N GLY A 251 13.05 2.11 -7.48
CA GLY A 251 13.53 2.68 -6.22
C GLY A 251 13.60 1.67 -5.09
N LEU A 252 13.51 2.16 -3.85
CA LEU A 252 13.45 1.34 -2.65
C LEU A 252 12.00 1.21 -2.18
N HIS A 253 11.61 0.02 -1.72
CA HIS A 253 10.25 -0.28 -1.30
C HIS A 253 10.18 -0.65 0.19
N THR A 254 8.97 -0.62 0.76
CA THR A 254 8.73 -0.84 2.20
C THR A 254 8.57 -2.32 2.57
N PHE A 255 8.20 -3.16 1.61
CA PHE A 255 7.96 -4.60 1.82
C PHE A 255 8.93 -5.47 1.03
N MET A 256 9.01 -6.74 1.43
CA MET A 256 9.89 -7.72 0.81
C MET A 256 9.57 -7.92 -0.67
N ILE A 257 8.28 -8.03 -0.99
CA ILE A 257 7.76 -8.03 -2.35
C ILE A 257 6.73 -6.89 -2.47
N PRO A 258 6.49 -6.31 -3.65
CA PRO A 258 5.37 -5.40 -3.82
C PRO A 258 4.04 -6.12 -3.55
N ALA A 259 3.19 -5.54 -2.71
CA ALA A 259 1.83 -6.03 -2.50
C ALA A 259 0.90 -5.47 -3.57
N HIS A 260 -0.05 -6.25 -4.06
CA HIS A 260 -1.11 -5.76 -4.94
C HIS A 260 -2.14 -5.00 -4.11
N VAL A 261 -2.38 -3.73 -4.46
CA VAL A 261 -3.38 -2.88 -3.81
C VAL A 261 -4.15 -2.07 -4.84
N TYR A 262 -5.20 -1.40 -4.40
CA TYR A 262 -5.88 -0.39 -5.20
C TYR A 262 -5.36 1.02 -4.88
N GLY A 263 -5.21 1.82 -5.92
CA GLY A 263 -4.61 3.15 -5.87
C GLY A 263 -4.21 3.61 -7.26
N THR A 264 -4.39 4.90 -7.58
CA THR A 264 -3.90 5.49 -8.83
C THR A 264 -2.39 5.26 -8.99
N SER A 265 -1.67 5.26 -7.87
CA SER A 265 -0.22 5.10 -7.78
C SER A 265 0.28 3.66 -7.82
N ALA A 266 -0.59 2.66 -7.97
CA ALA A 266 -0.23 1.25 -7.95
C ALA A 266 0.31 0.69 -9.29
N GLN A 267 0.36 1.51 -10.36
CA GLN A 267 0.91 1.14 -11.68
C GLN A 267 0.47 -0.28 -12.15
N SER A 268 1.38 -1.09 -12.70
CA SER A 268 1.13 -2.41 -13.27
C SER A 268 0.81 -3.50 -12.24
N GLY A 269 1.06 -3.23 -10.95
CA GLY A 269 0.69 -4.13 -9.85
C GLY A 269 -0.65 -3.77 -9.21
N ALA A 270 -1.38 -2.79 -9.75
CA ALA A 270 -2.66 -2.37 -9.21
C ALA A 270 -3.73 -3.45 -9.36
N SER A 271 -4.51 -3.65 -8.29
CA SER A 271 -5.80 -4.35 -8.39
C SER A 271 -6.84 -3.47 -9.08
N SER A 272 -6.79 -2.16 -8.82
CA SER A 272 -7.57 -1.12 -9.50
C SER A 272 -6.78 0.19 -9.52
N LEU A 273 -6.96 0.98 -10.58
CA LEU A 273 -6.43 2.34 -10.70
C LEU A 273 -7.34 3.38 -10.03
N LEU A 274 -8.27 3.00 -9.16
CA LEU A 274 -9.04 3.96 -8.36
C LEU A 274 -8.13 4.74 -7.41
N ILE A 275 -8.42 6.03 -7.16
CA ILE A 275 -7.78 6.73 -6.05
C ILE A 275 -8.16 6.08 -4.71
N ASN A 276 -7.22 5.96 -3.78
CA ASN A 276 -7.52 5.52 -2.41
C ASN A 276 -7.60 6.69 -1.41
N GLY A 277 -8.01 6.40 -0.18
CA GLY A 277 -8.15 7.36 0.90
C GLY A 277 -6.87 8.11 1.23
N TRP A 278 -5.70 7.44 1.18
CA TRP A 278 -4.41 8.09 1.39
C TRP A 278 -4.09 9.09 0.28
N GLU A 279 -4.28 8.73 -0.99
CA GLU A 279 -4.01 9.60 -2.14
C GLU A 279 -4.87 10.86 -2.09
N ARG A 280 -6.17 10.69 -1.77
CA ARG A 280 -7.11 11.80 -1.57
C ARG A 280 -6.71 12.69 -0.39
N HIS A 281 -6.33 12.08 0.73
CA HIS A 281 -5.82 12.81 1.89
C HIS A 281 -4.53 13.58 1.55
N ARG A 282 -3.61 12.98 0.80
CA ARG A 282 -2.32 13.55 0.43
C ARG A 282 -2.45 14.80 -0.43
N LEU A 283 -3.35 14.78 -1.41
CA LEU A 283 -3.64 15.91 -2.30
C LEU A 283 -4.64 16.91 -1.71
N GLY A 284 -5.27 16.57 -0.58
CA GLY A 284 -6.20 17.46 0.10
C GLY A 284 -7.56 17.56 -0.59
N TRP A 285 -7.98 16.54 -1.34
CA TRP A 285 -9.23 16.55 -2.09
C TRP A 285 -10.42 16.21 -1.18
N ARG A 286 -11.23 17.23 -0.88
CA ARG A 286 -12.49 17.16 -0.13
C ARG A 286 -13.71 17.13 -1.06
N GLY A 287 -13.56 17.62 -2.28
CA GLY A 287 -14.59 17.71 -3.30
C GLY A 287 -15.32 19.05 -3.30
N ARG A 288 -15.70 19.51 -4.49
CA ARG A 288 -16.42 20.78 -4.71
C ARG A 288 -17.75 20.56 -5.43
N ASP A 289 -18.73 21.38 -5.10
CA ASP A 289 -19.99 21.43 -5.85
C ASP A 289 -19.85 22.27 -7.13
N ALA A 290 -20.93 22.38 -7.90
CA ALA A 290 -20.94 23.16 -9.14
C ALA A 290 -20.69 24.67 -8.92
N GLN A 291 -20.83 25.16 -7.68
CA GLN A 291 -20.57 26.55 -7.28
C GLN A 291 -19.15 26.72 -6.71
N GLY A 292 -18.33 25.66 -6.75
CA GLY A 292 -16.97 25.64 -6.25
C GLY A 292 -16.86 25.61 -4.72
N GLN A 293 -17.96 25.42 -3.99
CA GLN A 293 -17.93 25.29 -2.54
C GLN A 293 -17.52 23.88 -2.13
N LEU A 294 -16.80 23.76 -1.01
CA LEU A 294 -16.43 22.46 -0.49
C LEU A 294 -17.68 21.67 -0.12
N THR A 295 -17.77 20.44 -0.60
CA THR A 295 -18.88 19.52 -0.30
C THR A 295 -18.73 18.83 1.06
N ARG A 296 -17.56 19.02 1.70
CA ARG A 296 -17.18 18.33 2.94
C ARG A 296 -16.44 19.26 3.87
N GLN A 297 -16.71 19.10 5.16
CA GLN A 297 -16.04 19.84 6.22
C GLN A 297 -14.66 19.23 6.52
N TYR A 298 -14.58 17.91 6.56
CA TYR A 298 -13.37 17.18 6.94
C TYR A 298 -12.69 16.56 5.71
N LEU A 299 -11.35 16.48 5.75
CA LEU A 299 -10.57 15.83 4.70
C LEU A 299 -10.69 14.31 4.77
N ILE A 300 -10.68 13.78 5.98
CA ILE A 300 -11.03 12.39 6.29
C ILE A 300 -12.21 12.47 7.26
N GLY A 301 -13.36 11.99 6.80
CA GLY A 301 -14.60 12.05 7.55
C GLY A 301 -15.57 10.97 7.09
N ALA A 302 -16.62 10.77 7.88
CA ALA A 302 -17.81 10.01 7.53
C ALA A 302 -19.02 10.64 8.24
N LEU A 303 -20.21 10.08 8.05
CA LEU A 303 -21.37 10.48 8.84
C LEU A 303 -21.37 9.78 10.20
N GLU A 304 -21.84 10.47 11.24
CA GLU A 304 -22.15 9.84 12.52
C GLU A 304 -23.25 8.78 12.38
N ALA A 305 -23.44 7.93 13.40
CA ALA A 305 -24.35 6.78 13.34
C ALA A 305 -25.80 7.07 12.87
N THR A 306 -26.31 8.27 13.09
CA THR A 306 -27.66 8.72 12.67
C THR A 306 -27.72 9.17 11.21
N GLY A 307 -26.58 9.36 10.55
CA GLY A 307 -26.49 9.87 9.17
C GLY A 307 -26.71 11.38 9.03
N THR A 308 -26.78 12.14 10.14
CA THR A 308 -27.21 13.55 10.11
C THR A 308 -26.07 14.55 10.03
N ARG A 309 -24.86 14.18 10.46
CA ARG A 309 -23.73 15.10 10.58
C ARG A 309 -22.43 14.41 10.20
N GLU A 310 -21.60 15.13 9.45
CA GLU A 310 -20.24 14.71 9.15
C GLU A 310 -19.35 14.85 10.40
N VAL A 311 -18.48 13.88 10.64
CA VAL A 311 -17.53 13.84 11.76
C VAL A 311 -16.13 13.47 11.24
N PRO A 312 -15.05 13.94 11.90
CA PRO A 312 -13.70 13.56 11.54
C PRO A 312 -13.47 12.08 11.89
N THR A 313 -12.79 11.37 11.00
CA THR A 313 -12.50 9.94 11.14
C THR A 313 -11.01 9.63 10.92
N ASP A 314 -10.16 10.61 11.20
CA ASP A 314 -8.73 10.42 11.42
C ASP A 314 -8.52 10.10 12.91
N LEU A 315 -8.48 8.81 13.22
CA LEU A 315 -8.59 8.27 14.56
C LEU A 315 -7.23 7.83 15.10
N LYS A 316 -7.05 8.02 16.41
CA LYS A 316 -5.91 7.52 17.18
C LYS A 316 -6.44 6.87 18.45
N LEU A 317 -5.61 6.07 19.11
CA LEU A 317 -5.94 5.50 20.42
C LEU A 317 -6.43 6.63 21.35
N PRO A 318 -7.70 6.58 21.80
CA PRO A 318 -8.25 7.66 22.61
C PRO A 318 -7.68 7.62 24.02
N LYS A 319 -7.75 8.75 24.74
CA LYS A 319 -7.33 8.82 26.15
C LYS A 319 -8.27 8.08 27.10
N GLU A 320 -9.53 7.97 26.71
CA GLU A 320 -10.59 7.32 27.48
C GLU A 320 -11.28 6.30 26.58
N LEU A 321 -11.73 5.21 27.19
CA LEU A 321 -12.41 4.15 26.47
C LEU A 321 -13.69 4.67 25.83
N ARG A 322 -13.85 4.42 24.53
CA ARG A 322 -15.06 4.73 23.76
C ARG A 322 -15.27 3.72 22.64
N THR A 323 -16.52 3.59 22.22
CA THR A 323 -16.89 2.93 20.97
C THR A 323 -17.54 3.97 20.06
N ASP A 324 -17.00 4.08 18.85
CA ASP A 324 -17.51 4.98 17.84
C ASP A 324 -18.32 4.23 16.79
N THR A 325 -19.33 4.86 16.22
CA THR A 325 -20.13 4.28 15.14
C THR A 325 -20.30 5.29 14.02
N PHE A 326 -20.02 4.84 12.80
CA PHE A 326 -20.00 5.66 11.60
C PHE A 326 -20.86 5.04 10.52
N LEU A 327 -21.43 5.88 9.68
CA LEU A 327 -22.08 5.49 8.44
C LEU A 327 -21.16 5.89 7.27
N LEU A 328 -20.64 4.89 6.57
CA LEU A 328 -19.77 5.05 5.40
C LEU A 328 -20.61 4.84 4.14
N ARG A 329 -20.82 5.90 3.37
CA ARG A 329 -21.39 5.81 2.02
C ARG A 329 -20.30 5.42 1.01
N ASP A 330 -20.67 5.25 -0.25
CA ASP A 330 -19.72 4.93 -1.33
C ASP A 330 -18.57 5.95 -1.40
N PHE A 331 -17.33 5.45 -1.30
CA PHE A 331 -16.11 6.25 -1.20
C PHE A 331 -15.87 7.09 -2.47
N VAL A 332 -16.20 6.56 -3.65
CA VAL A 332 -15.95 7.29 -4.89
C VAL A 332 -16.85 8.53 -4.99
N THR A 333 -18.14 8.35 -4.71
CA THR A 333 -19.14 9.43 -4.82
C THR A 333 -19.13 10.40 -3.64
N THR A 334 -18.92 9.91 -2.41
CA THR A 334 -19.03 10.73 -1.19
C THR A 334 -17.69 11.05 -0.54
N GLY A 335 -16.70 10.18 -0.71
CA GLY A 335 -15.41 10.25 -0.05
C GLY A 335 -15.37 9.82 1.40
N ASP A 336 -16.45 9.29 1.94
CA ASP A 336 -16.45 8.75 3.30
C ASP A 336 -15.36 7.68 3.44
N ALA A 337 -14.48 7.87 4.42
CA ALA A 337 -13.39 6.95 4.73
C ALA A 337 -13.08 7.02 6.23
N VAL A 338 -12.45 5.99 6.77
CA VAL A 338 -11.89 6.02 8.12
C VAL A 338 -10.40 5.70 8.05
N HIS A 339 -9.60 6.49 8.77
CA HIS A 339 -8.15 6.35 8.89
C HIS A 339 -7.81 6.16 10.36
N ILE A 340 -7.15 5.05 10.71
CA ILE A 340 -6.90 4.69 12.10
C ILE A 340 -5.40 4.50 12.30
N GLN A 341 -4.74 5.32 13.12
CA GLN A 341 -3.37 5.05 13.54
C GLN A 341 -3.34 3.77 14.40
N LEU A 342 -2.61 2.77 13.92
CA LEU A 342 -2.44 1.50 14.64
C LEU A 342 -1.60 1.73 15.91
N PRO A 343 -2.01 1.21 17.08
CA PRO A 343 -1.31 1.48 18.34
C PRO A 343 0.14 0.98 18.41
N HIS A 344 0.86 1.51 19.41
CA HIS A 344 2.21 1.11 19.85
C HIS A 344 3.37 1.37 18.89
N LEU A 345 3.12 2.00 17.74
CA LEU A 345 4.15 2.65 16.94
C LEU A 345 4.06 4.16 17.15
N ASP A 346 5.19 4.77 17.51
CA ASP A 346 5.27 6.20 17.78
C ASP A 346 6.50 6.79 17.09
N TRP A 347 6.37 7.03 15.79
CA TRP A 347 7.40 7.74 15.02
C TRP A 347 7.48 9.19 15.48
N GLN A 348 8.66 9.61 15.95
CA GLN A 348 8.91 10.98 16.40
C GLN A 348 10.00 11.67 15.59
N GLN A 349 10.97 10.91 15.08
CA GLN A 349 12.10 11.41 14.31
C GLN A 349 12.58 10.44 13.22
N VAL A 350 13.36 10.95 12.28
CA VAL A 350 13.97 10.15 11.21
C VAL A 350 14.82 9.03 11.81
N GLY A 351 14.55 7.80 11.39
CA GLY A 351 15.24 6.60 11.88
C GLY A 351 14.40 5.73 12.80
N ASP A 352 13.34 6.27 13.42
CA ASP A 352 12.36 5.50 14.19
C ASP A 352 11.54 4.59 13.27
N VAL A 353 10.94 3.55 13.84
CA VAL A 353 9.94 2.72 13.16
C VAL A 353 8.76 3.60 12.74
N LYS A 354 8.39 3.51 11.46
CA LYS A 354 7.33 4.34 10.88
C LYS A 354 5.96 3.96 11.45
N ASN A 355 5.13 4.98 11.70
CA ASN A 355 3.72 4.76 12.05
C ASN A 355 3.01 3.95 10.96
N GLN A 356 1.95 3.25 11.34
CA GLN A 356 1.12 2.51 10.42
C GLN A 356 -0.35 2.83 10.63
N TYR A 357 -1.13 2.78 9.56
CA TYR A 357 -2.50 3.25 9.58
C TYR A 357 -3.43 2.32 8.81
N LEU A 358 -4.55 1.93 9.42
CA LEU A 358 -5.61 1.18 8.75
C LEU A 358 -6.56 2.17 8.05
N TRP A 359 -6.75 1.99 6.75
CA TRP A 359 -7.75 2.66 5.93
C TRP A 359 -8.96 1.76 5.74
N LEU A 360 -10.15 2.34 5.83
CA LEU A 360 -11.43 1.67 5.59
C LEU A 360 -12.26 2.50 4.61
N GLU A 361 -12.66 1.88 3.51
CA GLU A 361 -13.40 2.51 2.41
C GLU A 361 -14.57 1.62 1.98
N ASN A 362 -15.77 2.18 1.88
CA ASN A 362 -16.92 1.44 1.36
C ASN A 362 -17.02 1.65 -0.16
N HIS A 363 -16.92 0.57 -0.94
CA HIS A 363 -17.04 0.63 -2.39
C HIS A 363 -18.35 0.00 -2.83
N GLN A 364 -19.14 0.73 -3.61
CA GLN A 364 -20.39 0.23 -4.18
C GLN A 364 -20.30 -0.09 -5.67
N LEU A 365 -19.12 0.12 -6.28
CA LEU A 365 -18.85 -0.17 -7.69
C LEU A 365 -19.81 0.58 -8.64
N ILE A 366 -20.25 1.77 -8.22
CA ILE A 366 -21.18 2.63 -8.98
C ILE A 366 -20.44 3.38 -10.09
N SER A 367 -19.20 3.80 -9.82
CA SER A 367 -18.38 4.51 -10.79
C SER A 367 -17.83 3.55 -11.85
N PRO A 368 -17.78 3.94 -13.14
CA PRO A 368 -17.17 3.12 -14.18
C PRO A 368 -15.66 2.90 -13.97
N HIS A 369 -15.03 3.69 -13.11
CA HIS A 369 -13.61 3.59 -12.75
C HIS A 369 -13.37 2.71 -11.52
N ASP A 370 -14.42 2.37 -10.76
CA ASP A 370 -14.34 1.53 -9.55
C ASP A 370 -14.42 0.06 -9.96
N VAL A 371 -13.41 -0.34 -10.73
CA VAL A 371 -13.29 -1.65 -11.37
C VAL A 371 -11.87 -2.16 -11.28
N ASN A 372 -11.73 -3.48 -11.38
CA ASN A 372 -10.42 -4.13 -11.56
C ASN A 372 -9.72 -3.57 -12.82
N ILE A 373 -8.41 -3.33 -12.79
CA ILE A 373 -7.68 -2.79 -13.95
C ILE A 373 -7.77 -3.71 -15.18
N TRP A 374 -7.92 -5.02 -14.96
CA TRP A 374 -8.05 -6.03 -16.01
C TRP A 374 -9.50 -6.34 -16.35
N HIS A 375 -10.41 -5.37 -16.18
CA HIS A 375 -11.84 -5.64 -16.19
C HIS A 375 -12.40 -6.25 -17.49
N ASN A 376 -11.62 -6.13 -18.57
CA ASN A 376 -11.89 -6.61 -19.92
C ASN A 376 -11.55 -8.08 -20.16
N LEU A 377 -10.92 -8.79 -19.21
CA LEU A 377 -10.63 -10.22 -19.33
C LEU A 377 -11.79 -11.07 -18.79
N ASP A 378 -12.30 -11.99 -19.62
CA ASP A 378 -13.49 -12.81 -19.30
C ASP A 378 -13.31 -13.76 -18.10
N CYS A 379 -12.08 -14.18 -17.86
CA CYS A 379 -11.76 -15.19 -16.85
C CYS A 379 -11.43 -14.63 -15.47
N ARG A 380 -11.29 -13.32 -15.34
CA ARG A 380 -11.04 -12.71 -14.03
C ARG A 380 -12.24 -12.90 -13.12
N GLN A 381 -12.00 -12.88 -11.82
CA GLN A 381 -13.09 -12.68 -10.88
C GLN A 381 -13.47 -11.19 -10.75
N THR A 382 -14.76 -10.92 -10.61
CA THR A 382 -15.26 -9.56 -10.41
C THR A 382 -15.12 -9.15 -8.94
N TRP A 383 -14.96 -7.85 -8.71
CA TRP A 383 -15.07 -7.27 -7.37
C TRP A 383 -16.51 -7.29 -6.87
N SER A 384 -16.71 -7.13 -5.56
CA SER A 384 -18.04 -7.03 -4.97
C SER A 384 -18.18 -5.80 -4.08
N PRO A 385 -19.38 -5.21 -3.97
CA PRO A 385 -19.61 -4.12 -3.03
C PRO A 385 -19.33 -4.54 -1.59
N GLY A 386 -18.72 -3.63 -0.82
CA GLY A 386 -18.43 -3.85 0.59
C GLY A 386 -17.35 -2.93 1.13
N LEU A 387 -16.88 -3.25 2.34
CA LEU A 387 -15.82 -2.51 3.01
C LEU A 387 -14.46 -3.08 2.58
N TYR A 388 -13.60 -2.25 2.02
CA TYR A 388 -12.23 -2.58 1.66
C TYR A 388 -11.26 -1.94 2.65
N ALA A 389 -10.15 -2.65 2.93
CA ALA A 389 -9.19 -2.25 3.93
C ALA A 389 -7.74 -2.35 3.44
N GLN A 390 -6.90 -1.42 3.87
CA GLN A 390 -5.45 -1.42 3.59
C GLN A 390 -4.67 -0.83 4.77
N ILE A 391 -3.43 -1.26 4.96
CA ILE A 391 -2.49 -0.67 5.91
C ILE A 391 -1.47 0.20 5.17
N GLN A 392 -1.41 1.48 5.52
CA GLN A 392 -0.38 2.42 5.10
C GLN A 392 0.80 2.37 6.07
N VAL A 393 2.03 2.41 5.57
CA VAL A 393 3.26 2.51 6.37
C VAL A 393 3.95 3.85 6.11
N GLY A 394 4.12 4.64 7.17
CA GLY A 394 4.75 5.96 7.11
C GLY A 394 3.94 6.95 6.28
N LYS A 395 4.62 7.73 5.43
CA LYS A 395 4.02 8.80 4.60
C LYS A 395 3.36 9.93 5.39
N ASP A 396 3.77 10.12 6.64
CA ASP A 396 3.16 11.01 7.62
C ASP A 396 3.28 12.50 7.25
N LEU A 397 4.39 12.90 6.63
CA LEU A 397 4.70 14.32 6.42
C LEU A 397 4.09 14.84 5.11
N LYS A 398 2.96 15.53 5.21
CA LYS A 398 2.34 16.31 4.12
C LYS A 398 2.96 17.69 3.94
N GLU A 399 3.43 18.31 5.02
CA GLU A 399 4.05 19.63 5.03
C GLU A 399 5.38 19.62 5.78
N GLY A 400 6.29 20.51 5.39
CA GLY A 400 7.61 20.60 6.01
C GLY A 400 8.72 20.93 5.01
N ALA A 401 9.93 20.46 5.31
CA ALA A 401 11.06 20.59 4.41
C ALA A 401 10.83 19.77 3.13
N SER A 402 11.19 20.34 1.98
CA SER A 402 11.01 19.69 0.67
C SER A 402 11.66 18.31 0.59
N ALA A 403 12.83 18.15 1.21
CA ALA A 403 13.54 16.87 1.23
C ALA A 403 12.87 15.77 2.07
N ASP A 404 11.86 16.09 2.88
CA ASP A 404 11.11 15.15 3.69
C ASP A 404 9.69 14.95 3.14
N VAL A 405 9.08 16.00 2.59
CA VAL A 405 7.78 15.92 1.90
C VAL A 405 7.93 15.22 0.55
N PHE A 406 8.91 15.61 -0.27
CA PHE A 406 9.22 15.05 -1.59
C PHE A 406 10.68 14.54 -1.65
N PRO A 407 11.03 13.49 -0.91
CA PRO A 407 12.35 12.90 -1.03
C PRO A 407 12.53 12.39 -2.47
N ILE A 408 13.72 12.60 -3.02
CA ILE A 408 14.05 12.21 -4.40
C ILE A 408 13.94 10.68 -4.52
N GLY A 409 13.30 10.17 -5.59
CA GLY A 409 12.95 8.76 -5.81
C GLY A 409 14.10 7.73 -5.88
N SER A 410 15.32 8.13 -5.52
CA SER A 410 16.50 7.27 -5.33
C SER A 410 17.21 7.57 -4.01
N SER A 411 16.50 8.11 -3.01
CA SER A 411 17.12 8.63 -1.80
C SER A 411 17.94 7.53 -1.13
N ARG A 412 19.24 7.79 -0.94
CA ARG A 412 20.12 6.97 -0.10
C ARG A 412 19.63 6.92 1.35
N ASP A 413 18.73 7.82 1.71
CA ASP A 413 18.18 8.01 3.05
C ASP A 413 16.76 7.42 3.17
N ALA A 414 16.69 6.10 3.13
CA ALA A 414 15.46 5.33 3.28
C ALA A 414 14.75 5.53 4.64
N ALA A 415 15.46 6.10 5.63
CA ALA A 415 14.92 6.42 6.95
C ALA A 415 13.95 7.60 6.92
N LYS A 416 14.01 8.45 5.88
CA LYS A 416 13.08 9.57 5.73
C LYS A 416 11.62 9.09 5.65
N PRO A 417 10.67 9.88 6.16
CA PRO A 417 9.28 9.47 6.32
C PRO A 417 8.65 9.04 4.98
N ASN A 418 8.92 9.80 3.91
CA ASN A 418 8.29 9.57 2.60
C ASN A 418 9.20 8.87 1.57
N ALA A 419 10.39 8.38 1.95
CA ALA A 419 11.43 7.94 1.01
C ALA A 419 11.19 6.58 0.34
N LEU A 420 10.40 5.71 0.96
CA LEU A 420 10.14 4.37 0.44
C LEU A 420 8.84 4.35 -0.39
N GLY A 421 8.89 3.64 -1.52
CA GLY A 421 7.73 3.21 -2.29
C GLY A 421 7.09 1.96 -1.69
N SER A 422 6.06 1.45 -2.35
CA SER A 422 5.24 0.29 -1.94
C SER A 422 4.93 0.28 -0.45
N TYR A 423 4.21 1.28 0.02
CA TYR A 423 3.91 1.54 1.43
C TYR A 423 2.45 1.23 1.80
N MET A 424 1.68 0.62 0.89
CA MET A 424 0.33 0.15 1.15
C MET A 424 0.33 -1.38 1.16
N PHE A 425 -0.33 -1.96 2.14
CA PHE A 425 -0.46 -3.39 2.35
C PHE A 425 -1.94 -3.78 2.33
N PRO A 426 -2.36 -4.77 1.53
CA PRO A 426 -3.76 -5.17 1.44
C PRO A 426 -4.22 -5.86 2.73
N VAL A 427 -5.43 -5.54 3.20
CA VAL A 427 -6.11 -6.28 4.26
C VAL A 427 -7.41 -6.82 3.66
N THR A 428 -7.43 -8.12 3.35
CA THR A 428 -8.53 -8.74 2.60
C THR A 428 -9.46 -9.53 3.51
N ALA A 429 -10.75 -9.60 3.15
CA ALA A 429 -11.73 -10.37 3.91
C ALA A 429 -11.49 -11.89 3.87
N GLU A 430 -10.68 -12.39 2.91
CA GLU A 430 -10.21 -13.78 2.88
C GLU A 430 -9.26 -14.14 4.02
N GLY A 431 -8.58 -13.15 4.61
CA GLY A 431 -7.57 -13.34 5.65
C GLY A 431 -6.20 -13.77 5.14
N ASN A 432 -5.28 -13.89 6.09
CA ASN A 432 -3.87 -14.20 5.86
C ASN A 432 -3.59 -15.66 6.18
N TRP A 433 -2.83 -16.31 5.31
CA TRP A 433 -2.63 -17.75 5.34
C TRP A 433 -1.18 -18.12 5.04
N ASP A 434 -0.73 -19.18 5.69
CA ASP A 434 0.40 -19.97 5.24
C ASP A 434 -0.11 -20.91 4.13
N TYR A 435 0.13 -20.53 2.87
CA TYR A 435 -0.34 -21.26 1.69
C TYR A 435 0.49 -22.52 1.40
N THR A 436 -0.21 -23.59 1.01
CA THR A 436 0.40 -24.70 0.27
C THR A 436 0.31 -24.42 -1.22
N TYR A 437 1.43 -24.58 -1.93
CA TYR A 437 1.51 -24.38 -3.38
C TYR A 437 1.59 -25.72 -4.13
N ARG A 438 0.91 -25.81 -5.27
CA ARG A 438 0.82 -27.04 -6.09
C ARG A 438 1.78 -26.97 -7.27
N TYR A 439 3.06 -27.20 -7.00
CA TYR A 439 4.13 -27.25 -8.01
C TYR A 439 3.87 -28.29 -9.10
N ASP A 440 3.21 -29.40 -8.76
CA ASP A 440 2.79 -30.45 -9.70
C ASP A 440 1.71 -29.98 -10.70
N LYS A 441 1.00 -28.89 -10.37
CA LYS A 441 0.01 -28.24 -11.22
C LYS A 441 0.46 -26.86 -11.71
N ALA A 442 1.74 -26.53 -11.58
CA ALA A 442 2.29 -25.31 -12.14
C ALA A 442 2.18 -25.36 -13.67
N LEU A 443 1.58 -24.33 -14.28
CA LEU A 443 1.33 -24.29 -15.70
C LEU A 443 1.83 -22.99 -16.31
N ARG A 444 2.48 -23.13 -17.47
CA ARG A 444 2.76 -22.02 -18.36
C ARG A 444 1.53 -21.79 -19.23
N SER A 445 0.69 -20.87 -18.79
CA SER A 445 -0.55 -20.55 -19.48
C SER A 445 -0.29 -19.53 -20.60
N TRP A 446 -0.61 -19.92 -21.83
CA TRP A 446 -0.98 -18.97 -22.90
C TRP A 446 -2.50 -18.70 -22.89
N GLU A 447 -3.22 -19.28 -21.93
CA GLU A 447 -4.64 -19.01 -21.71
C GLU A 447 -4.78 -17.55 -21.25
N ALA A 448 -5.81 -16.89 -21.75
CA ALA A 448 -5.98 -15.42 -21.81
C ALA A 448 -5.93 -14.66 -20.46
N CYS A 449 -5.77 -15.39 -19.35
CA CYS A 449 -5.90 -14.91 -17.98
C CYS A 449 -4.55 -14.70 -17.31
N VAL A 450 -3.48 -15.32 -17.81
CA VAL A 450 -2.16 -15.22 -17.21
C VAL A 450 -1.25 -14.62 -18.26
N TRP A 451 -0.59 -13.51 -17.92
CA TRP A 451 0.32 -12.78 -18.80
C TRP A 451 1.18 -13.71 -19.67
N ALA A 452 0.95 -13.61 -20.99
CA ALA A 452 1.70 -14.14 -22.13
C ALA A 452 2.94 -15.01 -21.82
N GLY A 453 2.73 -16.20 -21.27
CA GLY A 453 3.77 -17.21 -21.10
C GLY A 453 4.53 -17.19 -19.76
N ASN A 454 4.02 -16.51 -18.73
CA ASN A 454 4.47 -16.69 -17.35
C ASN A 454 3.95 -18.01 -16.76
N TRP A 455 4.71 -18.58 -15.81
CA TRP A 455 4.27 -19.74 -15.04
C TRP A 455 3.35 -19.27 -13.93
N THR A 456 2.20 -19.92 -13.76
CA THR A 456 1.39 -19.77 -12.53
C THR A 456 1.69 -20.89 -11.57
N LEU A 457 1.73 -20.56 -10.28
CA LEU A 457 1.81 -21.52 -9.20
C LEU A 457 0.51 -21.46 -8.39
N PRO A 458 -0.42 -22.42 -8.60
CA PRO A 458 -1.69 -22.43 -7.89
C PRO A 458 -1.52 -22.64 -6.39
N THR A 459 -2.30 -21.91 -5.60
CA THR A 459 -2.47 -22.21 -4.17
C THR A 459 -3.51 -23.31 -3.98
N ASP A 460 -3.29 -24.18 -2.99
CA ASP A 460 -4.27 -25.19 -2.60
C ASP A 460 -5.25 -24.61 -1.58
N ALA A 461 -6.47 -24.31 -2.02
CA ALA A 461 -7.47 -23.67 -1.15
C ALA A 461 -7.88 -24.56 0.04
N ALA A 462 -7.72 -25.89 -0.07
CA ALA A 462 -8.04 -26.85 0.97
C ALA A 462 -6.88 -27.07 1.96
N GLN A 463 -5.66 -26.70 1.60
CA GLN A 463 -4.45 -26.90 2.42
C GLN A 463 -3.78 -25.56 2.74
N LYS A 464 -4.35 -24.85 3.70
CA LYS A 464 -3.80 -23.59 4.22
C LYS A 464 -3.93 -23.52 5.73
N LEU A 465 -2.96 -22.90 6.39
CA LEU A 465 -2.99 -22.68 7.83
C LEU A 465 -3.23 -21.19 8.11
N PRO A 466 -4.14 -20.83 9.03
CA PRO A 466 -4.36 -19.43 9.37
C PRO A 466 -3.08 -18.85 9.96
N ASN A 467 -2.75 -17.64 9.52
CA ASN A 467 -1.64 -16.86 10.04
C ASN A 467 -2.01 -15.37 9.93
N PRO A 468 -2.85 -14.84 10.84
CA PRO A 468 -3.44 -13.51 10.72
C PRO A 468 -2.42 -12.37 10.74
N PHE A 469 -1.21 -12.60 11.25
CA PHE A 469 -0.20 -11.56 11.45
C PHE A 469 0.88 -11.50 10.36
N THR A 470 1.42 -12.65 9.94
CA THR A 470 2.53 -12.73 8.97
C THR A 470 2.21 -13.58 7.75
N GLY A 471 0.99 -14.11 7.68
CA GLY A 471 0.52 -14.90 6.55
C GLY A 471 0.39 -14.06 5.30
N HIS A 472 0.26 -14.74 4.17
CA HIS A 472 0.09 -14.15 2.86
C HIS A 472 -1.39 -14.16 2.44
N SER A 473 -1.76 -13.24 1.57
CA SER A 473 -3.02 -13.28 0.81
C SER A 473 -2.69 -13.52 -0.67
N ASP A 474 -3.69 -13.70 -1.53
CA ASP A 474 -3.43 -13.72 -2.98
C ASP A 474 -2.93 -12.37 -3.51
N LEU A 475 -3.27 -11.26 -2.86
CA LEU A 475 -2.72 -9.93 -3.13
C LEU A 475 -1.28 -9.72 -2.62
N TYR A 476 -0.78 -10.57 -1.74
CA TYR A 476 0.60 -10.48 -1.23
C TYR A 476 1.15 -11.87 -0.96
N SER A 477 1.84 -12.45 -1.95
CA SER A 477 2.38 -13.81 -1.87
C SER A 477 3.77 -13.93 -2.47
N ALA A 478 4.68 -14.57 -1.75
CA ALA A 478 6.05 -14.88 -2.21
C ALA A 478 6.34 -16.38 -2.08
N THR A 479 7.18 -16.91 -2.95
CA THR A 479 7.60 -18.32 -2.93
C THR A 479 8.99 -18.48 -3.54
N ASP A 480 9.77 -19.43 -3.01
CA ASP A 480 11.07 -19.86 -3.56
C ASP A 480 10.80 -20.94 -4.61
N SER A 481 10.50 -20.48 -5.82
CA SER A 481 10.05 -21.32 -6.94
C SER A 481 11.18 -22.04 -7.66
N ASN A 482 12.42 -21.63 -7.44
CA ASN A 482 13.60 -22.23 -8.05
C ASN A 482 14.45 -23.06 -7.05
N HIS A 483 14.08 -23.05 -5.77
CA HIS A 483 14.72 -23.75 -4.65
C HIS A 483 16.18 -23.34 -4.39
N ASP A 484 16.55 -22.09 -4.69
CA ASP A 484 17.89 -21.55 -4.45
C ASP A 484 18.05 -20.91 -3.06
N ARG A 485 17.00 -20.97 -2.24
CA ARG A 485 16.95 -20.47 -0.85
C ARG A 485 16.96 -18.95 -0.78
N LEU A 486 16.57 -18.29 -1.86
CA LEU A 486 16.62 -16.85 -2.06
C LEU A 486 15.37 -16.36 -2.81
N LEU A 487 14.57 -15.53 -2.16
CA LEU A 487 13.44 -14.87 -2.80
C LEU A 487 13.93 -13.66 -3.59
N ASP A 488 13.98 -13.78 -4.90
CA ASP A 488 14.39 -12.69 -5.79
C ASP A 488 13.75 -12.76 -7.19
N LYS A 489 14.25 -11.97 -8.13
CA LYS A 489 13.76 -11.95 -9.53
C LYS A 489 13.95 -13.28 -10.29
N GLY A 490 14.72 -14.21 -9.74
CA GLY A 490 14.91 -15.58 -10.21
C GLY A 490 13.67 -16.44 -10.00
N ASP A 491 12.77 -16.02 -9.11
CA ASP A 491 11.46 -16.61 -8.92
C ASP A 491 10.50 -16.21 -10.02
N LYS A 492 10.35 -17.09 -11.01
CA LYS A 492 9.58 -16.82 -12.24
C LYS A 492 8.14 -17.31 -12.20
N MET A 493 7.71 -17.92 -11.09
CA MET A 493 6.34 -18.39 -10.94
C MET A 493 5.49 -17.31 -10.26
N PHE A 494 4.40 -16.96 -10.92
CA PHE A 494 3.41 -16.00 -10.44
C PHE A 494 2.41 -16.71 -9.52
N THR A 495 2.39 -16.32 -8.26
CA THR A 495 1.47 -16.81 -7.22
C THR A 495 0.19 -15.98 -7.20
N GLY A 496 -0.87 -16.50 -6.55
CA GLY A 496 -2.14 -15.77 -6.39
C GLY A 496 -3.02 -15.66 -7.64
N SER A 497 -2.54 -15.97 -8.85
CA SER A 497 -3.38 -15.94 -10.07
C SER A 497 -4.31 -17.14 -10.26
N SER A 498 -4.05 -18.23 -9.55
CA SER A 498 -4.83 -19.46 -9.66
C SER A 498 -4.95 -20.19 -8.32
N LYS A 499 -6.07 -20.90 -8.16
CA LYS A 499 -6.42 -21.66 -6.96
C LYS A 499 -6.82 -23.09 -7.39
N VAL A 500 -6.47 -24.10 -6.59
CA VAL A 500 -6.87 -25.50 -6.80
C VAL A 500 -8.14 -25.78 -6.01
N TYR A 501 -9.14 -26.36 -6.70
CA TYR A 501 -10.39 -26.83 -6.11
C TYR A 501 -10.60 -28.30 -6.49
N GLY A 502 -10.35 -29.21 -5.53
CA GLY A 502 -10.30 -30.63 -5.83
C GLY A 502 -9.19 -30.95 -6.85
N ASP A 503 -9.56 -31.52 -8.00
CA ASP A 503 -8.60 -31.83 -9.07
C ASP A 503 -8.44 -30.70 -10.10
N SER A 504 -9.30 -29.68 -10.06
CA SER A 504 -9.32 -28.59 -11.04
C SER A 504 -8.49 -27.41 -10.60
N VAL A 505 -7.82 -26.77 -11.57
CA VAL A 505 -7.16 -25.47 -11.39
C VAL A 505 -8.05 -24.40 -11.98
N VAL A 506 -8.34 -23.36 -11.20
CA VAL A 506 -9.12 -22.20 -11.65
C VAL A 506 -8.17 -21.01 -11.79
N HIS A 507 -8.09 -20.46 -12.99
CA HIS A 507 -7.28 -19.29 -13.33
C HIS A 507 -8.19 -18.05 -13.37
N ALA A 508 -8.13 -17.21 -12.33
CA ALA A 508 -9.03 -16.06 -12.20
C ALA A 508 -8.36 -14.76 -11.78
N LEU A 509 -7.02 -14.69 -11.82
CA LEU A 509 -6.25 -13.50 -11.46
C LEU A 509 -6.58 -12.96 -10.06
N TYR A 510 -6.73 -13.84 -9.07
CA TYR A 510 -7.09 -13.43 -7.71
C TYR A 510 -6.07 -12.42 -7.11
N SER A 511 -4.80 -12.53 -7.51
CA SER A 511 -3.74 -11.56 -7.17
C SER A 511 -3.97 -10.13 -7.67
N MET A 512 -4.96 -9.90 -8.53
CA MET A 512 -5.38 -8.57 -8.98
C MET A 512 -6.69 -8.12 -8.32
N GLY A 513 -7.16 -8.85 -7.32
CA GLY A 513 -8.33 -8.56 -6.51
C GLY A 513 -9.63 -9.14 -7.06
N ASP A 514 -10.48 -9.59 -6.14
CA ASP A 514 -11.71 -10.32 -6.40
C ASP A 514 -12.84 -9.99 -5.40
N ALA A 515 -13.96 -10.71 -5.50
CA ALA A 515 -15.16 -10.47 -4.69
C ALA A 515 -14.95 -10.74 -3.19
N HIS A 516 -14.02 -11.63 -2.84
CA HIS A 516 -13.72 -12.05 -1.48
C HIS A 516 -12.76 -11.11 -0.75
N ASP A 517 -12.23 -10.08 -1.43
CA ASP A 517 -11.47 -9.03 -0.78
C ASP A 517 -12.36 -8.14 0.12
N ALA A 518 -13.63 -7.98 -0.26
CA ALA A 518 -14.58 -7.10 0.41
C ALA A 518 -15.11 -7.70 1.72
N PHE A 519 -15.01 -6.96 2.82
CA PHE A 519 -15.67 -7.29 4.08
C PHE A 519 -17.17 -7.01 3.96
N ARG A 520 -17.98 -7.97 4.41
CA ARG A 520 -19.44 -7.96 4.29
C ARG A 520 -20.12 -8.56 5.50
N LEU A 521 -21.32 -8.09 5.82
CA LEU A 521 -22.11 -8.57 6.95
C LEU A 521 -22.44 -10.07 6.84
N ALA A 522 -22.73 -10.55 5.62
CA ALA A 522 -23.00 -11.96 5.34
C ALA A 522 -21.74 -12.85 5.26
N GLY A 523 -20.55 -12.26 5.33
CA GLY A 523 -19.25 -12.93 5.25
C GLY A 523 -18.35 -12.55 6.41
N ASN A 524 -17.10 -12.16 6.10
CA ASN A 524 -16.22 -11.61 7.10
C ASN A 524 -16.63 -10.16 7.41
N SER A 525 -17.15 -9.94 8.62
CA SER A 525 -17.72 -8.67 9.06
C SER A 525 -16.93 -7.99 10.17
N ARG A 526 -15.76 -8.55 10.54
CA ARG A 526 -15.04 -8.16 11.76
C ARG A 526 -13.53 -8.26 11.57
N LEU A 527 -12.83 -7.20 12.00
CA LEU A 527 -11.39 -7.17 12.25
C LEU A 527 -11.18 -7.00 13.75
N ALA A 528 -10.50 -7.92 14.41
CA ALA A 528 -10.11 -7.85 15.81
C ALA A 528 -8.90 -8.75 16.08
N LEU A 529 -8.33 -8.68 17.28
CA LEU A 529 -7.19 -9.51 17.69
C LEU A 529 -7.43 -11.03 17.49
N GLY A 530 -8.67 -11.48 17.68
CA GLY A 530 -9.09 -12.87 17.51
C GLY A 530 -9.72 -13.20 16.15
N THR A 531 -9.41 -12.46 15.08
CA THR A 531 -9.92 -12.74 13.72
C THR A 531 -8.78 -12.92 12.71
N ASN A 532 -9.12 -13.40 11.51
CA ASN A 532 -8.22 -13.45 10.37
C ASN A 532 -8.80 -12.65 9.19
N PRO A 533 -8.22 -11.51 8.79
CA PRO A 533 -6.99 -10.92 9.33
C PRO A 533 -7.22 -10.19 10.66
N ALA A 534 -6.13 -9.81 11.35
CA ALA A 534 -6.15 -8.99 12.56
C ALA A 534 -5.61 -7.58 12.26
N PRO A 535 -6.19 -6.50 12.85
CA PRO A 535 -5.78 -5.12 12.58
C PRO A 535 -4.55 -4.73 13.41
N VAL A 536 -3.40 -5.35 13.14
CA VAL A 536 -2.11 -5.08 13.79
C VAL A 536 -1.10 -4.47 12.81
N PRO A 537 -0.08 -3.72 13.28
CA PRO A 537 0.99 -3.26 12.41
C PRO A 537 1.67 -4.41 11.67
N VAL A 538 1.93 -4.23 10.38
CA VAL A 538 2.56 -5.22 9.51
C VAL A 538 4.08 -5.14 9.58
N TYR A 539 4.72 -6.24 9.20
CA TYR A 539 6.15 -6.27 8.97
C TYR A 539 6.55 -5.42 7.79
N THR A 540 7.69 -4.76 7.95
CA THR A 540 8.35 -4.03 6.86
C THR A 540 9.72 -4.65 6.61
N HIS A 541 10.18 -4.52 5.38
CA HIS A 541 11.49 -4.96 4.95
C HIS A 541 11.85 -4.16 3.69
N ARG A 542 12.89 -3.34 3.78
CA ARG A 542 13.40 -2.56 2.67
C ARG A 542 13.87 -3.52 1.58
N SER A 543 13.28 -3.38 0.40
CA SER A 543 13.70 -4.09 -0.80
C SER A 543 14.13 -3.09 -1.88
N GLY A 544 14.94 -3.55 -2.83
CA GLY A 544 15.31 -2.78 -4.00
C GLY A 544 14.35 -2.98 -5.17
N SER A 545 14.51 -2.16 -6.21
CA SER A 545 13.72 -2.24 -7.45
C SER A 545 13.74 -3.64 -8.04
N LYS A 546 12.59 -4.15 -8.48
CA LYS A 546 12.43 -5.51 -9.07
C LYS A 546 12.91 -6.64 -8.16
N LEU A 547 12.61 -6.55 -6.86
CA LEU A 547 13.06 -7.52 -5.85
C LEU A 547 14.59 -7.62 -5.75
N ALA A 548 15.33 -6.58 -6.16
CA ALA A 548 16.77 -6.57 -5.97
C ALA A 548 17.05 -6.64 -4.47
N LEU A 549 17.70 -7.73 -4.07
CA LEU A 549 17.99 -8.05 -2.68
C LEU A 549 18.69 -6.89 -1.99
N ASN A 550 18.08 -6.39 -0.92
CA ASN A 550 18.85 -5.68 0.06
C ASN A 550 19.41 -6.70 1.05
N ARG A 551 20.66 -7.11 0.84
CA ARG A 551 21.39 -8.00 1.76
C ARG A 551 21.95 -7.27 2.99
N GLY A 552 21.65 -5.98 3.12
CA GLY A 552 22.06 -5.20 4.29
C GLY A 552 21.36 -5.69 5.56
N PRO A 553 21.88 -5.34 6.75
CA PRO A 553 21.17 -5.58 7.99
C PRO A 553 19.81 -4.88 7.99
N LEU A 554 18.88 -5.42 8.79
CA LEU A 554 17.61 -4.77 9.08
C LEU A 554 17.86 -3.33 9.53
N ALA A 555 17.11 -2.41 8.94
CA ALA A 555 17.25 -0.99 9.25
C ALA A 555 16.40 -0.62 10.47
N SER A 556 16.83 0.39 11.24
CA SER A 556 16.16 0.80 12.48
C SER A 556 14.72 1.26 12.30
N TYR A 557 14.35 1.73 11.11
CA TYR A 557 13.00 2.19 10.77
C TYR A 557 12.08 1.07 10.27
N GLU A 558 12.56 -0.17 10.22
CA GLU A 558 11.76 -1.32 9.81
C GLU A 558 11.04 -1.92 11.02
N ASN A 559 9.71 -1.96 10.97
CA ASN A 559 8.93 -2.76 11.92
C ASN A 559 9.13 -4.25 11.67
N ARG A 560 9.63 -4.97 12.67
CA ARG A 560 9.78 -6.44 12.69
C ARG A 560 9.05 -7.08 13.87
N GLN A 561 8.15 -6.34 14.52
CA GLN A 561 7.35 -6.80 15.65
C GLN A 561 5.86 -6.67 15.35
N ILE A 562 5.08 -7.60 15.90
CA ILE A 562 3.63 -7.62 15.83
C ILE A 562 3.12 -7.05 17.15
N HIS A 563 2.60 -5.82 17.11
CA HIS A 563 2.13 -5.12 18.29
C HIS A 563 0.64 -5.42 18.51
N LEU A 564 0.34 -6.31 19.46
CA LEU A 564 -1.04 -6.65 19.81
C LEU A 564 -1.72 -5.44 20.44
N ASN A 565 -2.98 -5.20 20.07
CA ASN A 565 -3.77 -4.07 20.54
C ASN A 565 -5.27 -4.46 20.60
N GLY A 566 -6.09 -3.62 21.24
CA GLY A 566 -7.52 -3.87 21.46
C GLY A 566 -8.45 -3.37 20.35
N LEU A 567 -7.93 -3.00 19.17
CA LEU A 567 -8.74 -2.46 18.08
C LEU A 567 -9.70 -3.52 17.53
N GLU A 568 -10.99 -3.19 17.50
CA GLU A 568 -12.02 -3.90 16.73
C GLU A 568 -12.69 -2.95 15.73
N VAL A 569 -12.83 -3.42 14.50
CA VAL A 569 -13.73 -2.86 13.49
C VAL A 569 -14.80 -3.89 13.18
N ARG A 570 -16.06 -3.49 13.20
CA ARG A 570 -17.20 -4.40 12.93
C ARG A 570 -18.23 -3.73 12.05
N ILE A 571 -18.70 -4.46 11.04
CA ILE A 571 -19.88 -4.08 10.24
C ILE A 571 -21.12 -4.43 11.06
N LEU A 572 -21.95 -3.44 11.35
CA LEU A 572 -23.20 -3.59 12.09
C LEU A 572 -24.39 -3.80 11.15
N GLU A 573 -24.45 -3.02 10.08
CA GLU A 573 -25.56 -3.01 9.13
C GLU A 573 -25.04 -2.67 7.72
N GLU A 574 -25.64 -3.27 6.69
CA GLU A 574 -25.37 -2.96 5.28
C GLU A 574 -26.60 -2.31 4.63
N ASN A 575 -26.36 -1.47 3.63
CA ASN A 575 -27.38 -0.80 2.82
C ASN A 575 -28.40 0.00 3.66
N VAL A 576 -27.91 0.71 4.67
CA VAL A 576 -28.74 1.43 5.67
C VAL A 576 -29.64 2.50 5.02
N ASP A 577 -29.17 3.11 3.93
CA ASP A 577 -29.86 4.19 3.21
C ASP A 577 -30.52 3.74 1.89
N GLY A 578 -30.51 2.43 1.59
CA GLY A 578 -30.97 1.89 0.31
C GLY A 578 -30.06 2.18 -0.88
N LYS A 579 -28.88 2.79 -0.66
CA LYS A 579 -27.87 3.13 -1.68
C LYS A 579 -26.49 2.52 -1.39
N GLY A 580 -26.45 1.54 -0.49
CA GLY A 580 -25.22 0.81 -0.17
C GLY A 580 -24.40 1.36 1.01
N ALA A 581 -24.91 2.33 1.78
CA ALA A 581 -24.18 2.80 2.96
C ALA A 581 -24.01 1.69 4.01
N MET A 582 -22.82 1.60 4.61
CA MET A 582 -22.47 0.61 5.63
C MET A 582 -22.30 1.30 6.99
N LYS A 583 -22.90 0.71 8.03
CA LYS A 583 -22.72 1.17 9.41
C LYS A 583 -21.68 0.32 10.08
N ILE A 584 -20.62 0.93 10.59
CA ILE A 584 -19.52 0.25 11.25
C ILE A 584 -19.32 0.77 12.68
N SER A 585 -18.82 -0.08 13.57
CA SER A 585 -18.34 0.31 14.90
C SER A 585 -16.84 0.13 15.03
N ILE A 586 -16.21 1.04 15.78
CA ILE A 586 -14.79 1.01 16.15
C ILE A 586 -14.68 1.01 17.66
N ARG A 587 -14.04 -0.01 18.21
CA ARG A 587 -13.82 -0.23 19.64
C ARG A 587 -12.32 -0.44 19.90
N TRP A 588 -11.82 -0.09 21.09
CA TRP A 588 -10.38 -0.05 21.38
C TRP A 588 -9.93 -0.99 22.50
N ASP A 589 -10.85 -1.68 23.18
CA ASP A 589 -10.60 -2.58 24.32
C ASP A 589 -11.00 -4.04 24.03
N GLN A 590 -11.02 -4.47 22.77
CA GLN A 590 -11.32 -5.85 22.40
C GLN A 590 -10.09 -6.74 22.45
N TYR A 591 -9.67 -7.11 23.66
CA TYR A 591 -8.54 -8.03 23.90
C TYR A 591 -8.93 -9.50 24.01
N ARG A 592 -10.22 -9.79 23.93
CA ARG A 592 -10.75 -11.15 24.07
C ARG A 592 -10.70 -11.91 22.75
N VAL A 593 -10.04 -13.06 22.77
CA VAL A 593 -9.95 -14.01 21.65
C VAL A 593 -11.02 -15.09 21.80
N GLU A 594 -12.00 -15.07 20.90
CA GLU A 594 -13.23 -15.88 20.99
C GLU A 594 -13.25 -17.05 20.00
N GLN A 595 -12.19 -17.21 19.22
CA GLN A 595 -12.04 -18.22 18.19
C GLN A 595 -10.69 -18.92 18.34
N ASP A 596 -10.55 -20.10 17.77
CA ASP A 596 -9.26 -20.76 17.70
C ASP A 596 -8.34 -19.97 16.76
N GLN A 597 -7.12 -19.72 17.22
CA GLN A 597 -6.12 -18.93 16.52
C GLN A 597 -4.81 -19.70 16.39
N ARG A 598 -4.11 -19.41 15.30
CA ARG A 598 -2.70 -19.75 15.15
C ARG A 598 -1.93 -18.48 14.87
N TRP A 599 -0.96 -18.16 15.72
CA TRP A 599 -0.14 -16.97 15.58
C TRP A 599 1.31 -17.32 15.32
N ALA A 600 1.94 -16.51 14.47
CA ALA A 600 3.33 -16.68 14.06
C ALA A 600 4.04 -15.33 13.90
N GLY A 601 5.32 -15.30 14.28
CA GLY A 601 6.20 -14.13 14.20
C GLY A 601 6.76 -13.71 15.56
N ASP A 602 7.39 -12.54 15.60
CA ASP A 602 7.80 -11.85 16.83
C ASP A 602 6.65 -10.95 17.31
N ILE A 603 5.97 -11.39 18.37
CA ILE A 603 4.71 -10.86 18.88
C ILE A 603 4.96 -10.20 20.23
N VAL A 604 4.39 -9.01 20.43
CA VAL A 604 4.52 -8.22 21.65
C VAL A 604 3.13 -7.91 22.20
N LEU A 605 2.91 -8.30 23.46
CA LEU A 605 1.73 -7.94 24.22
C LEU A 605 2.06 -6.79 25.18
N TYR A 606 1.38 -5.67 25.01
CA TYR A 606 1.49 -4.50 25.87
C TYR A 606 0.56 -4.60 27.09
N PRO A 607 0.76 -3.76 28.13
CA PRO A 607 -0.26 -3.50 29.14
C PRO A 607 -1.58 -3.04 28.51
N HIS A 608 -2.69 -3.25 29.22
CA HIS A 608 -4.01 -2.85 28.74
C HIS A 608 -4.08 -1.32 28.56
N ASP A 609 -4.55 -0.86 27.39
CA ASP A 609 -4.42 0.53 26.95
C ASP A 609 -5.15 1.55 27.86
N PHE A 610 -6.18 1.10 28.60
CA PHE A 610 -7.05 1.98 29.39
C PHE A 610 -7.07 1.71 30.90
N GLU A 611 -6.71 0.49 31.32
CA GLU A 611 -6.89 0.05 32.70
C GLU A 611 -5.85 -1.02 33.03
N ALA A 612 -4.77 -0.63 33.70
CA ALA A 612 -3.60 -1.48 33.93
C ALA A 612 -3.87 -2.77 34.74
N THR A 613 -5.04 -2.88 35.37
CA THR A 613 -5.46 -4.08 36.13
C THR A 613 -6.28 -5.06 35.30
N GLN A 614 -6.69 -4.70 34.08
CA GLN A 614 -7.42 -5.59 33.17
C GLN A 614 -6.47 -6.44 32.33
N PRO A 615 -6.92 -7.64 31.90
CA PRO A 615 -6.19 -8.44 30.93
C PRO A 615 -5.97 -7.68 29.61
N SER A 616 -4.72 -7.63 29.14
CA SER A 616 -4.40 -7.17 27.79
C SER A 616 -4.51 -8.27 26.74
N LEU A 617 -4.70 -9.53 27.18
CA LEU A 617 -5.14 -10.62 26.33
C LEU A 617 -5.95 -11.62 27.15
N GLU A 618 -7.15 -11.92 26.69
CA GLU A 618 -8.03 -12.91 27.31
C GLU A 618 -8.40 -14.01 26.32
N LEU A 619 -8.08 -15.27 26.63
CA LEU A 619 -8.48 -16.40 25.80
C LEU A 619 -9.77 -17.02 26.33
N ALA A 620 -10.83 -16.93 25.54
CA ALA A 620 -12.16 -17.41 25.92
C ALA A 620 -12.20 -18.94 26.14
N SER A 621 -13.17 -19.37 26.95
CA SER A 621 -13.38 -20.76 27.33
C SER A 621 -13.52 -21.67 26.10
N GLY A 622 -12.83 -22.82 26.14
CA GLY A 622 -12.85 -23.82 25.07
C GLY A 622 -12.15 -23.39 23.78
N ARG A 623 -11.43 -22.26 23.77
CA ARG A 623 -10.67 -21.78 22.60
C ARG A 623 -9.19 -22.08 22.71
N THR A 624 -8.53 -22.15 21.56
CA THR A 624 -7.11 -22.49 21.45
C THR A 624 -6.32 -21.37 20.78
N ILE A 625 -5.21 -20.95 21.38
CA ILE A 625 -4.16 -20.20 20.67
C ILE A 625 -2.97 -21.15 20.46
N THR A 626 -2.57 -21.35 19.21
CA THR A 626 -1.34 -22.07 18.86
C THR A 626 -0.27 -21.07 18.43
N LEU A 627 0.81 -20.99 19.18
CA LEU A 627 2.02 -20.27 18.80
C LEU A 627 2.96 -21.26 18.09
N ALA A 628 3.16 -21.05 16.80
CA ALA A 628 3.90 -21.93 15.91
C ALA A 628 4.70 -21.11 14.90
N ARG A 629 5.74 -21.70 14.31
CA ARG A 629 6.52 -21.03 13.26
C ARG A 629 5.66 -20.78 12.03
N GLY A 630 5.72 -19.57 11.48
CA GLY A 630 5.03 -19.20 10.24
C GLY A 630 5.69 -19.85 9.03
N GLN A 631 4.89 -20.25 8.03
CA GLN A 631 5.40 -20.84 6.79
C GLN A 631 5.48 -19.82 5.65
N SER A 632 4.73 -18.73 5.76
CA SER A 632 4.84 -17.59 4.86
C SER A 632 6.19 -16.90 5.02
N PRO A 633 6.89 -16.59 3.91
CA PRO A 633 8.13 -15.85 3.97
C PRO A 633 7.99 -14.47 4.64
N THR A 634 8.91 -14.20 5.57
CA THR A 634 9.10 -12.88 6.20
C THR A 634 10.49 -12.30 5.95
N TYR A 635 11.38 -13.05 5.31
CA TYR A 635 12.74 -12.71 4.92
C TYR A 635 13.01 -13.16 3.48
N MET A 636 13.92 -12.47 2.78
CA MET A 636 14.31 -12.86 1.42
C MET A 636 15.29 -14.03 1.38
N VAL A 637 16.02 -14.28 2.47
CA VAL A 637 17.02 -15.35 2.55
C VAL A 637 16.54 -16.38 3.57
N ALA A 638 16.64 -17.66 3.21
CA ALA A 638 16.29 -18.73 4.12
C ALA A 638 17.06 -18.62 5.46
N ARG A 639 16.32 -18.68 6.55
CA ARG A 639 16.81 -18.62 7.94
C ARG A 639 17.17 -19.99 8.47
N THR A 640 16.46 -21.01 7.99
CA THR A 640 16.72 -22.42 8.34
C THR A 640 16.54 -23.27 7.11
N VAL A 641 17.47 -24.19 6.88
CA VAL A 641 17.38 -25.20 5.82
C VAL A 641 17.29 -26.55 6.54
N LEU A 642 16.19 -27.27 6.35
CA LEU A 642 16.03 -28.60 6.93
C LEU A 642 16.66 -29.66 6.02
N ASP A 643 16.44 -29.54 4.72
CA ASP A 643 17.05 -30.35 3.67
C ASP A 643 17.06 -29.57 2.33
N ASP A 644 17.42 -30.23 1.23
CA ASP A 644 17.51 -29.60 -0.09
C ASP A 644 16.15 -29.11 -0.66
N SER A 645 15.03 -29.56 -0.10
CA SER A 645 13.67 -29.23 -0.55
C SER A 645 12.89 -28.31 0.39
N VAL A 646 13.32 -28.20 1.66
CA VAL A 646 12.60 -27.41 2.68
C VAL A 646 13.50 -26.33 3.28
N ALA A 647 13.19 -25.09 2.90
CA ALA A 647 13.79 -23.88 3.43
C ALA A 647 12.73 -22.99 4.10
N TRP A 648 13.05 -22.48 5.29
CA TRP A 648 12.19 -21.56 6.03
C TRP A 648 12.70 -20.13 5.89
N PHE A 649 11.83 -19.26 5.39
CA PHE A 649 12.07 -17.82 5.23
C PHE A 649 11.48 -16.99 6.37
N SER A 650 11.22 -17.63 7.50
CA SER A 650 10.68 -17.05 8.74
C SER A 650 11.60 -17.40 9.90
N ASP A 651 11.57 -16.64 11.00
CA ASP A 651 12.17 -17.09 12.26
C ASP A 651 11.16 -17.94 13.06
N THR A 652 11.62 -18.63 14.10
CA THR A 652 10.73 -19.24 15.10
C THR A 652 9.92 -18.16 15.80
N THR A 653 8.69 -18.49 16.19
CA THR A 653 7.80 -17.54 16.86
C THR A 653 8.34 -17.14 18.22
N ARG A 654 8.32 -15.84 18.50
CA ARG A 654 8.62 -15.27 19.81
C ARG A 654 7.39 -14.51 20.29
N PHE A 655 6.98 -14.72 21.53
CA PHE A 655 5.89 -13.97 22.13
C PHE A 655 6.34 -13.36 23.45
N THR A 656 6.38 -12.03 23.50
CA THR A 656 6.85 -11.28 24.66
C THR A 656 5.68 -10.60 25.34
N LEU A 657 5.48 -10.90 26.63
CA LEU A 657 4.57 -10.18 27.50
C LEU A 657 5.39 -9.08 28.19
N MET A 658 5.14 -7.83 27.81
CA MET A 658 5.85 -6.67 28.32
C MET A 658 5.59 -6.48 29.82
N SER A 659 6.47 -5.72 30.48
CA SER A 659 6.24 -5.28 31.86
C SER A 659 4.83 -4.67 32.05
N GLY A 660 4.05 -5.21 32.98
CA GLY A 660 2.68 -4.78 33.26
C GLY A 660 1.62 -5.36 32.33
N ALA A 661 1.96 -6.25 31.39
CA ALA A 661 0.98 -6.97 30.57
C ALA A 661 0.33 -8.13 31.34
N PHE A 662 -0.94 -8.41 31.03
CA PHE A 662 -1.75 -9.43 31.69
C PHE A 662 -2.36 -10.37 30.66
N LEU A 663 -1.96 -11.64 30.69
CA LEU A 663 -2.54 -12.71 29.88
C LEU A 663 -3.41 -13.60 30.77
N THR A 664 -4.68 -13.74 30.44
CA THR A 664 -5.61 -14.60 31.18
C THR A 664 -6.20 -15.66 30.27
N GLN A 665 -6.15 -16.91 30.72
CA GLN A 665 -6.89 -18.02 30.13
C GLN A 665 -8.19 -18.24 30.90
N GLU A 666 -9.29 -18.50 30.21
CA GLU A 666 -10.49 -19.02 30.85
C GLU A 666 -10.46 -20.55 30.96
N THR A 667 -11.28 -21.11 31.85
CA THR A 667 -11.43 -22.55 32.02
C THR A 667 -11.70 -23.26 30.69
N GLY A 668 -11.00 -24.38 30.45
CA GLY A 668 -11.13 -25.17 29.22
C GLY A 668 -10.41 -24.59 28.00
N SER A 669 -9.86 -23.37 28.09
CA SER A 669 -9.03 -22.81 27.01
C SER A 669 -7.66 -23.48 26.94
N THR A 670 -6.99 -23.40 25.78
CA THR A 670 -5.68 -24.01 25.53
C THR A 670 -4.71 -23.03 24.87
N ILE A 671 -3.50 -22.90 25.41
CA ILE A 671 -2.38 -22.25 24.70
C ILE A 671 -1.32 -23.32 24.39
N VAL A 672 -0.91 -23.44 23.13
CA VAL A 672 0.09 -24.41 22.67
C VAL A 672 1.31 -23.68 22.13
N LEU A 673 2.49 -23.98 22.68
CA LEU A 673 3.79 -23.55 22.17
C LEU A 673 4.42 -24.72 21.42
N THR A 674 4.69 -24.54 20.13
CA THR A 674 5.31 -25.56 19.27
C THR A 674 6.37 -24.98 18.35
N ASP A 675 7.11 -25.86 17.67
CA ASP A 675 8.06 -25.51 16.59
C ASP A 675 9.17 -24.56 17.04
N GLY A 676 9.73 -24.82 18.22
CA GLY A 676 10.79 -24.00 18.82
C GLY A 676 10.32 -22.63 19.29
N THR A 677 9.02 -22.41 19.49
CA THR A 677 8.48 -21.13 19.96
C THR A 677 9.10 -20.73 21.30
N GLN A 678 9.41 -19.44 21.43
CA GLN A 678 9.82 -18.83 22.69
C GLN A 678 8.73 -17.90 23.23
N VAL A 679 8.36 -18.07 24.49
CA VAL A 679 7.54 -17.10 25.23
C VAL A 679 8.36 -16.48 26.34
N VAL A 680 8.32 -15.16 26.49
CA VAL A 680 9.05 -14.41 27.52
C VAL A 680 8.07 -13.55 28.30
N LEU A 681 8.07 -13.71 29.62
CA LEU A 681 7.38 -12.82 30.55
C LEU A 681 8.42 -11.90 31.17
N GLU A 682 8.30 -10.61 30.87
CA GLU A 682 9.19 -9.59 31.44
C GLU A 682 8.87 -9.31 32.91
N ALA A 683 9.78 -8.62 33.59
CA ALA A 683 9.58 -8.16 34.97
C ALA A 683 8.24 -7.40 35.10
N GLY A 684 7.36 -7.87 35.98
CA GLY A 684 6.02 -7.30 36.19
C GLY A 684 4.94 -7.76 35.21
N ALA A 685 5.25 -8.63 34.25
CA ALA A 685 4.24 -9.31 33.42
C ALA A 685 3.54 -10.43 34.22
N HIS A 686 2.26 -10.65 33.92
CA HIS A 686 1.41 -11.63 34.62
C HIS A 686 0.70 -12.55 33.62
N TRP A 687 0.76 -13.86 33.87
CA TRP A 687 -0.03 -14.85 33.14
C TRP A 687 -0.74 -15.79 34.12
N THR A 688 -2.06 -15.86 34.02
CA THR A 688 -2.90 -16.78 34.80
C THR A 688 -3.47 -17.88 33.90
N VAL A 689 -3.23 -19.13 34.30
CA VAL A 689 -3.78 -20.36 33.70
C VAL A 689 -4.60 -21.08 34.77
N PRO A 690 -5.94 -20.92 34.80
CA PRO A 690 -6.76 -21.48 35.86
C PRO A 690 -6.91 -23.00 35.74
N ASP A 691 -7.55 -23.59 36.74
CA ASP A 691 -7.93 -25.01 36.74
C ASP A 691 -8.71 -25.37 35.47
N ALA A 692 -8.38 -26.53 34.90
CA ALA A 692 -8.93 -27.06 33.65
C ALA A 692 -8.70 -26.23 32.37
N ALA A 693 -7.96 -25.11 32.43
CA ALA A 693 -7.27 -24.58 31.24
C ALA A 693 -5.99 -25.40 30.99
N THR A 694 -5.45 -25.31 29.76
CA THR A 694 -4.22 -26.02 29.39
C THR A 694 -3.18 -25.05 28.81
N LEU A 695 -1.93 -25.19 29.25
CA LEU A 695 -0.75 -24.62 28.62
C LEU A 695 0.18 -25.77 28.23
N THR A 696 0.46 -25.93 26.95
CA THR A 696 1.29 -27.03 26.42
C THR A 696 2.57 -26.49 25.80
N LEU A 697 3.71 -26.98 26.27
CA LEU A 697 5.04 -26.74 25.70
C LEU A 697 5.51 -28.02 25.00
N ARG A 698 5.65 -27.95 23.67
CA ARG A 698 6.13 -29.06 22.84
C ARG A 698 7.05 -28.59 21.72
N GLY A 699 7.60 -29.54 20.97
CA GLY A 699 8.39 -29.24 19.77
C GLY A 699 9.63 -28.38 20.04
N GLY A 700 10.28 -28.55 21.21
CA GLY A 700 11.47 -27.79 21.59
C GLY A 700 11.20 -26.36 22.06
N SER A 701 9.94 -26.03 22.39
CA SER A 701 9.55 -24.68 22.80
C SER A 701 10.08 -24.30 24.18
N THR A 702 10.22 -23.00 24.44
CA THR A 702 10.74 -22.46 25.69
C THR A 702 9.82 -21.39 26.26
N LEU A 703 9.49 -21.48 27.55
CA LEU A 703 8.85 -20.43 28.33
C LEU A 703 9.85 -19.85 29.34
N VAL A 704 10.04 -18.54 29.33
CA VAL A 704 10.98 -17.80 30.18
C VAL A 704 10.23 -16.84 31.09
N LEU A 705 10.47 -16.93 32.39
CA LEU A 705 10.00 -15.97 33.39
C LEU A 705 11.20 -15.18 33.89
N GLN A 706 11.23 -13.89 33.58
CA GLN A 706 12.26 -12.98 34.09
C GLN A 706 12.04 -12.63 35.55
N SER A 707 13.09 -12.15 36.23
CA SER A 707 12.99 -11.69 37.62
C SER A 707 11.84 -10.68 37.79
N GLY A 708 10.92 -10.94 38.72
CA GLY A 708 9.73 -10.11 38.94
C GLY A 708 8.52 -10.41 38.05
N ALA A 709 8.60 -11.36 37.10
CA ALA A 709 7.45 -11.87 36.36
C ALA A 709 6.62 -12.86 37.20
N THR A 710 5.33 -13.00 36.88
CA THR A 710 4.41 -13.90 37.59
C THR A 710 3.70 -14.85 36.62
N LEU A 711 3.80 -16.16 36.90
CA LEU A 711 3.02 -17.20 36.24
C LEU A 711 2.23 -18.01 37.28
N GLU A 712 0.91 -18.01 37.15
CA GLU A 712 0.00 -18.75 38.02
C GLU A 712 -0.64 -19.91 37.26
N ILE A 713 -0.42 -21.13 37.74
CA ILE A 713 -0.83 -22.38 37.08
C ILE A 713 -1.73 -23.21 38.01
N GLY A 714 -2.97 -23.44 37.58
CA GLY A 714 -3.90 -24.38 38.21
C GLY A 714 -3.39 -25.83 38.16
N PRO A 715 -3.84 -26.72 39.07
CA PRO A 715 -3.36 -28.11 39.13
C PRO A 715 -3.51 -28.84 37.79
N GLY A 716 -2.41 -29.39 37.29
CA GLY A 716 -2.40 -30.15 36.02
C GLY A 716 -2.53 -29.32 34.75
N ALA A 717 -2.62 -27.99 34.82
CA ALA A 717 -2.84 -27.13 33.66
C ALA A 717 -1.60 -27.01 32.74
N LEU A 718 -0.38 -27.12 33.27
CA LEU A 718 0.85 -27.06 32.48
C LEU A 718 1.35 -28.46 32.06
N GLN A 719 1.48 -28.65 30.75
CA GLN A 719 2.04 -29.83 30.10
C GLN A 719 3.36 -29.46 29.41
N VAL A 720 4.44 -30.15 29.76
CA VAL A 720 5.75 -29.95 29.14
C VAL A 720 6.24 -31.29 28.59
N GLU A 721 6.40 -31.35 27.28
CA GLU A 721 6.91 -32.50 26.54
C GLU A 721 8.45 -32.48 26.50
N ASP A 722 9.04 -33.65 26.23
CA ASP A 722 10.49 -33.81 26.17
C ASP A 722 11.10 -32.89 25.09
N GLY A 723 12.25 -32.28 25.42
CA GLY A 723 12.92 -31.28 24.58
C GLY A 723 12.46 -29.83 24.81
N SER A 724 11.29 -29.62 25.41
CA SER A 724 10.78 -28.27 25.75
C SER A 724 11.22 -27.85 27.16
N ARG A 725 11.24 -26.54 27.43
CA ARG A 725 11.85 -25.99 28.65
C ARG A 725 11.03 -24.89 29.31
N LEU A 726 10.98 -24.92 30.64
CA LEU A 726 10.53 -23.81 31.48
C LEU A 726 11.75 -23.24 32.22
N LEU A 727 12.09 -21.98 31.93
CA LEU A 727 13.20 -21.26 32.54
C LEU A 727 12.65 -20.20 33.49
N VAL A 728 13.09 -20.23 34.75
CA VAL A 728 12.63 -19.32 35.80
C VAL A 728 13.85 -18.61 36.38
N GLU A 729 13.94 -17.30 36.18
CA GLU A 729 15.00 -16.48 36.76
C GLU A 729 14.81 -16.30 38.27
N ALA A 730 15.92 -16.14 38.99
CA ALA A 730 15.89 -15.80 40.41
C ALA A 730 15.06 -14.51 40.63
N GLY A 731 14.01 -14.59 41.45
CA GLY A 731 13.09 -13.50 41.74
C GLY A 731 11.80 -13.49 40.91
N ALA A 732 11.65 -14.39 39.94
CA ALA A 732 10.37 -14.66 39.30
C ALA A 732 9.43 -15.46 40.22
N THR A 733 8.12 -15.29 40.04
CA THR A 733 7.08 -16.00 40.80
C THR A 733 6.42 -17.06 39.92
N LEU A 734 6.67 -18.34 40.23
CA LEU A 734 5.94 -19.48 39.65
C LEU A 734 5.04 -20.11 40.71
N SER A 735 3.72 -19.90 40.61
CA SER A 735 2.73 -20.51 41.48
C SER A 735 2.13 -21.73 40.81
N ALA A 736 2.37 -22.92 41.37
CA ALA A 736 1.83 -24.19 40.87
C ALA A 736 1.70 -25.24 41.99
N ALA A 737 0.94 -26.31 41.74
CA ALA A 737 0.85 -27.42 42.69
C ALA A 737 2.23 -28.05 42.95
N LYS A 738 2.61 -28.24 44.23
CA LYS A 738 3.91 -28.80 44.65
C LYS A 738 4.29 -30.11 43.94
N ARG A 739 3.28 -30.95 43.64
CA ARG A 739 3.47 -32.21 42.91
C ARG A 739 3.99 -31.96 41.50
N ASP A 740 3.46 -30.95 40.82
CA ASP A 740 3.78 -30.66 39.42
C ASP A 740 5.18 -30.04 39.32
N LEU A 741 5.54 -29.12 40.23
CA LEU A 741 6.90 -28.58 40.34
C LEU A 741 7.96 -29.68 40.49
N ARG A 742 7.76 -30.60 41.44
CA ARG A 742 8.69 -31.74 41.66
C ARG A 742 8.78 -32.64 40.42
N ARG A 743 7.66 -32.85 39.72
CA ARG A 743 7.62 -33.67 38.49
C ARG A 743 8.45 -33.03 37.39
N TRP A 744 8.35 -31.71 37.18
CA TRP A 744 9.11 -31.01 36.14
C TRP A 744 10.61 -30.94 36.47
N GLN A 745 10.98 -30.70 37.73
CA GLN A 745 12.38 -30.75 38.17
C GLN A 745 13.00 -32.14 37.95
N LYS A 746 12.31 -33.21 38.36
CA LYS A 746 12.81 -34.59 38.20
C LYS A 746 13.01 -34.98 36.74
N ARG A 747 12.19 -34.45 35.83
CA ARG A 747 12.30 -34.68 34.38
C ARG A 747 13.30 -33.76 33.69
N GLY A 748 13.93 -32.83 34.41
CA GLY A 748 14.84 -31.84 33.82
C GLY A 748 14.13 -30.86 32.87
N LEU A 749 12.86 -30.54 33.15
CA LEU A 749 12.05 -29.63 32.32
C LEU A 749 11.94 -28.22 32.92
N LEU A 750 12.22 -28.08 34.22
CA LEU A 750 12.25 -26.82 34.96
C LEU A 750 13.68 -26.48 35.35
N TYR A 751 14.15 -25.30 34.97
CA TYR A 751 15.49 -24.79 35.28
C TYR A 751 15.38 -23.46 36.03
N GLU A 752 15.99 -23.39 37.20
CA GLU A 752 16.28 -22.14 37.88
C GLU A 752 17.58 -21.58 37.31
N ILE A 753 17.52 -20.36 36.79
CA ILE A 753 18.69 -19.67 36.25
C ILE A 753 18.98 -18.42 37.08
N PRO A 754 20.26 -18.02 37.24
CA PRO A 754 20.58 -16.73 37.86
C PRO A 754 19.83 -15.62 37.12
N ALA A 755 19.40 -14.59 37.84
CA ALA A 755 18.89 -13.39 37.18
C ALA A 755 19.94 -12.92 36.18
N ALA A 756 19.52 -12.66 34.94
CA ALA A 756 20.42 -12.07 33.96
C ALA A 756 20.94 -10.75 34.55
N THR A 757 22.24 -10.65 34.82
CA THR A 757 22.86 -9.35 35.07
C THR A 757 22.67 -8.57 33.79
N THR A 758 21.74 -7.61 33.81
CA THR A 758 21.54 -6.65 32.71
C THR A 758 22.87 -5.97 32.45
N ALA A 759 23.61 -6.44 31.45
CA ALA A 759 24.67 -5.66 30.85
C ALA A 759 23.94 -4.52 30.15
N THR A 760 23.99 -3.34 30.75
CA THR A 760 23.71 -2.09 30.05
C THR A 760 24.71 -1.98 28.90
N GLU A 761 24.27 -2.22 27.68
CA GLU A 761 24.91 -1.70 26.45
C GLU A 761 24.21 -0.42 26.01
#